data_AF-A0AAW1P1L7-F1
#
_entry.id   AF-A0AAW1P1L7-F1
#
_cell.length_a   1.000
_cell.length_b   1.000
_cell.length_c   1.000
_cell.angle_alpha   90.00
_cell.angle_beta   90.00
_cell.angle_gamma   90.00
#
_symmetry.space_group_name_H-M   'P 1'
#
loop_
_entity.id
_entity.type
_entity.pdbx_description
1 polymer ?
#
loop_
_entity_poly.entity_id
_entity_poly.type
_entity_poly.pdbx_seq_one_letter_code
_entity_poly.pdbx_strand_id
1 'polypeptide(L)'
;MSPAKRSVHRSPTPEPEEEEAFLARDLTLQEQIKLKLLKTGTLERCKKLLRERLEECGWCEEVKHNCKEVLREKQDATVADLVKAARPPGQQRSTHVQLQASGVVIDDSSAAALHVDEAAGLVLAVRGQEIVCYSLAHPDQAPQATQMGEGPQPSAVTASLDGATLAVQRSPAQVQLLQRTGRPRMCIQSAQSRAPLLGCFWTLSADGDFVMVTRAGWEMYRWDQARQSLRLSAQNGHPVFWWRYSHAARLLLLGTGDIGLWLQAYQFREDGGTVKLPPFQIGAVTPGGTPTPPAASRLDPSALWVVVLYGRIYCAYLDRRLRRLHLHRFYMDAVVPQQVYTMPGSSMALSVVDNLLIAHHCQTGVSLIIDVRAASSPLAPPLALHLPPQSTASIQQCASWKFHLPNLVLSPRSGEVWRCGVNVRGIAISMGADRKGSVGFLMRRAPSAHPSIDIPALVIDILKELFGSDAVCTVCIHRWLAKLMQAALVERLALDVLAAVLDELHESPGVGSPKSSQHVTLSAEAVVEGVWNWLHTEEALDAPTLQATLAVYAASLAAHGLAIPASLHALALDIALQQGHQQQAAAALASHPAAASPALVQHLCSPAAAGLNLSAALSCRLHCRAGDYSGACASLLASGKVVQAARLAQRHGLTETAIDDIVSAAAESGDVHAVLSILQQGHSAGQTGRYVRAVAEAASSVEEQLPHSWRQQLAQLQALPVSTVS
;
A
#
# COMPACT_ATOMS: atom_id res chain seq x y z
N MET A 1 -71.98 5.76 30.75
CA MET A 1 -71.51 6.00 32.13
C MET A 1 -70.02 5.67 32.16
N SER A 2 -69.16 6.62 32.54
CA SER A 2 -67.72 6.40 32.70
C SER A 2 -67.42 5.37 33.80
N PRO A 3 -66.29 4.64 33.70
CA PRO A 3 -65.40 4.51 34.87
C PRO A 3 -63.90 4.58 34.46
N ALA A 4 -63.11 5.48 35.06
CA ALA A 4 -62.36 5.36 36.33
C ALA A 4 -60.87 5.04 36.08
N LYS A 5 -60.01 6.02 36.37
CA LYS A 5 -58.54 5.96 36.26
C LYS A 5 -57.98 4.98 37.31
N ARG A 6 -57.15 4.01 36.89
CA ARG A 6 -56.31 3.21 37.79
C ARG A 6 -55.00 3.94 38.07
N SER A 7 -54.77 4.21 39.34
CA SER A 7 -53.56 4.74 39.96
C SER A 7 -52.35 3.83 39.71
N VAL A 8 -51.22 4.41 39.29
CA VAL A 8 -49.94 3.73 39.18
C VAL A 8 -49.28 3.73 40.55
N HIS A 9 -49.09 2.55 41.14
CA HIS A 9 -48.25 2.37 42.34
C HIS A 9 -46.82 2.83 42.02
N ARG A 10 -46.35 3.89 42.72
CA ARG A 10 -44.92 4.19 42.84
C ARG A 10 -44.31 3.19 43.81
N SER A 11 -43.22 2.55 43.39
CA SER A 11 -42.32 1.80 44.27
C SER A 11 -41.80 2.73 45.39
N PRO A 12 -41.58 2.21 46.61
CA PRO A 12 -41.07 3.02 47.71
C PRO A 12 -39.64 3.47 47.40
N THR A 13 -39.34 4.73 47.75
CA THR A 13 -38.01 5.32 47.70
C THR A 13 -37.11 4.55 48.69
N PRO A 14 -35.91 4.10 48.31
CA PRO A 14 -35.00 3.43 49.23
C PRO A 14 -34.59 4.40 50.35
N GLU A 15 -34.47 3.89 51.57
CA GLU A 15 -34.02 4.66 52.73
C GLU A 15 -32.54 5.05 52.59
N PRO A 16 -32.09 6.16 53.23
CA PRO A 16 -30.75 6.71 53.02
C PRO A 16 -29.60 5.74 53.36
N GLU A 17 -29.85 4.70 54.15
CA GLU A 17 -28.86 3.66 54.45
C GLU A 17 -28.60 2.69 53.26
N GLU A 18 -29.56 2.53 52.34
CA GLU A 18 -29.40 1.73 51.11
C GLU A 18 -28.68 2.51 49.98
N GLU A 19 -28.77 3.85 49.97
CA GLU A 19 -28.05 4.71 49.03
C GLU A 19 -26.53 4.69 49.27
N GLU A 20 -26.07 4.67 50.53
CA GLU A 20 -24.66 4.54 50.86
C GLU A 20 -24.10 3.15 50.50
N ALA A 21 -24.89 2.08 50.65
CA ALA A 21 -24.52 0.73 50.22
C ALA A 21 -24.45 0.59 48.68
N PHE A 22 -25.26 1.35 47.92
CA PHE A 22 -25.19 1.40 46.46
C PHE A 22 -23.98 2.21 45.96
N LEU A 23 -23.57 3.25 46.70
CA LEU A 23 -22.38 4.06 46.43
C LEU A 23 -21.06 3.36 46.78
N ALA A 24 -21.11 2.31 47.63
CA ALA A 24 -19.96 1.50 48.01
C ALA A 24 -19.60 0.37 47.02
N ARG A 25 -20.36 0.19 45.92
CA ARG A 25 -19.95 -0.71 44.82
C ARG A 25 -18.96 0.01 43.93
N ASP A 26 -17.83 -0.63 43.64
CA ASP A 26 -16.91 -0.24 42.57
C ASP A 26 -17.66 -0.24 41.23
N LEU A 27 -18.24 0.90 40.88
CA LEU A 27 -18.90 1.12 39.60
C LEU A 27 -17.83 1.09 38.51
N THR A 28 -18.12 0.35 37.44
CA THR A 28 -17.23 0.31 36.28
C THR A 28 -17.09 1.71 35.68
N LEU A 29 -15.94 2.00 35.04
CA LEU A 29 -15.66 3.28 34.40
C LEU A 29 -16.79 3.71 33.43
N GLN A 30 -17.44 2.76 32.76
CA GLN A 30 -18.59 2.99 31.89
C GLN A 30 -19.83 3.47 32.66
N GLU A 31 -20.13 2.89 33.82
CA GLU A 31 -21.26 3.29 34.66
C GLU A 31 -21.03 4.68 35.27
N GLN A 32 -19.79 4.98 35.69
CA GLN A 32 -19.41 6.31 36.18
C GLN A 32 -19.55 7.39 35.10
N ILE A 33 -19.11 7.11 33.87
CA ILE A 33 -19.28 8.02 32.73
C ILE A 33 -20.76 8.22 32.43
N LYS A 34 -21.56 7.15 32.40
CA LYS A 34 -23.01 7.22 32.13
C LYS A 34 -23.74 8.03 33.20
N LEU A 35 -23.41 7.82 34.48
CA LEU A 35 -23.92 8.61 35.61
C LEU A 35 -23.53 10.09 35.49
N LYS A 36 -22.28 10.40 35.12
CA LYS A 36 -21.83 11.79 34.88
C LYS A 36 -22.58 12.43 33.71
N LEU A 37 -22.77 11.72 32.61
CA LEU A 37 -23.51 12.22 31.44
C LEU A 37 -24.99 12.46 31.74
N LEU A 38 -25.59 11.63 32.60
CA LEU A 38 -26.96 11.82 33.12
C LEU A 38 -27.03 13.03 34.07
N LYS A 39 -26.15 13.09 35.08
CA LYS A 39 -26.13 14.18 36.07
C LYS A 39 -25.89 15.57 35.45
N THR A 40 -25.07 15.63 34.41
CA THR A 40 -24.77 16.89 33.69
C THR A 40 -25.83 17.28 32.66
N GLY A 41 -26.85 16.44 32.42
CA GLY A 41 -27.84 16.63 31.34
C GLY A 41 -27.26 16.54 29.92
N THR A 42 -25.97 16.22 29.79
CA THR A 42 -25.26 16.21 28.51
C THR A 42 -25.76 15.08 27.62
N LEU A 43 -26.19 13.96 28.22
CA LEU A 43 -26.84 12.86 27.50
C LEU A 43 -28.10 13.34 26.75
N GLU A 44 -28.96 14.10 27.41
CA GLU A 44 -30.20 14.59 26.80
C GLU A 44 -29.92 15.67 25.75
N ARG A 45 -28.91 16.52 25.97
CA ARG A 45 -28.43 17.47 24.97
C ARG A 45 -27.91 16.78 23.72
N CYS A 46 -27.10 15.72 23.87
CA CYS A 46 -26.62 14.92 22.75
C CYS A 46 -27.76 14.19 22.02
N LYS A 47 -28.74 13.64 22.75
CA LYS A 47 -29.93 13.01 22.13
C LYS A 47 -30.77 14.00 21.35
N LYS A 48 -30.90 15.24 21.83
CA LYS A 48 -31.62 16.31 21.13
C LYS A 48 -30.87 16.70 19.86
N LEU A 49 -29.57 16.94 19.96
CA LEU A 49 -28.71 17.32 18.84
C LEU A 49 -28.64 16.21 17.77
N LEU A 50 -28.63 14.94 18.19
CA LEU A 50 -28.71 13.81 17.28
C LEU A 50 -30.06 13.77 16.53
N ARG A 51 -31.19 14.03 17.21
CA ARG A 51 -32.50 14.09 16.57
C ARG A 51 -32.57 15.20 15.53
N GLU A 52 -32.12 16.40 15.88
CA GLU A 52 -32.07 17.55 14.97
C GLU A 52 -31.23 17.24 13.73
N ARG A 53 -30.04 16.64 13.90
CA ARG A 53 -29.17 16.25 12.77
C ARG A 53 -29.76 15.13 11.91
N LEU A 54 -30.47 14.17 12.50
CA LEU A 54 -31.12 13.08 11.76
C LEU A 54 -32.35 13.56 10.98
N GLU A 55 -33.03 14.62 11.46
CA GLU A 55 -34.09 15.29 10.70
C GLU A 55 -33.51 16.14 9.57
N GLU A 56 -32.45 16.93 9.83
CA GLU A 56 -31.77 17.75 8.82
C GLU A 56 -31.22 16.92 7.66
N CYS A 57 -30.68 15.73 7.92
CA CYS A 57 -30.13 14.86 6.87
C CYS A 57 -31.18 13.99 6.16
N GLY A 58 -32.46 14.13 6.48
CA GLY A 58 -33.56 13.41 5.82
C GLY A 58 -33.72 11.94 6.21
N TRP A 59 -32.94 11.45 7.18
CA TRP A 59 -32.94 10.03 7.60
C TRP A 59 -34.32 9.56 8.09
N CYS A 60 -35.05 10.44 8.79
CA CYS A 60 -36.42 10.14 9.25
C CYS A 60 -37.38 9.84 8.09
N GLU A 61 -37.25 10.52 6.94
CA GLU A 61 -38.10 10.29 5.77
C GLU A 61 -37.65 9.04 4.98
N GLU A 62 -36.35 8.79 4.90
CA GLU A 62 -35.77 7.58 4.31
C GLU A 62 -36.22 6.30 5.03
N VAL A 63 -36.21 6.30 6.37
CA VAL A 63 -36.70 5.18 7.19
C VAL A 63 -38.20 4.93 6.97
N LYS A 64 -39.00 5.99 6.89
CA LYS A 64 -40.45 5.86 6.60
C LYS A 64 -40.68 5.27 5.21
N HIS A 65 -39.88 5.67 4.22
CA HIS A 65 -39.95 5.14 2.87
C HIS A 65 -39.61 3.63 2.84
N ASN A 66 -38.48 3.24 3.45
CA ASN A 66 -38.05 1.83 3.51
C ASN A 66 -39.05 0.93 4.25
N CYS A 67 -39.61 1.39 5.36
CA CYS A 67 -40.65 0.64 6.08
C CYS A 67 -41.95 0.49 5.27
N LYS A 68 -42.32 1.50 4.46
CA LYS A 68 -43.50 1.42 3.57
C LYS A 68 -43.28 0.42 2.44
N GLU A 69 -42.09 0.35 1.86
CA GLU A 69 -41.76 -0.63 0.82
C GLU A 69 -41.82 -2.06 1.36
N VAL A 70 -41.29 -2.33 2.57
CA VAL A 70 -41.39 -3.66 3.21
C VAL A 70 -42.84 -4.06 3.50
N LEU A 71 -43.71 -3.09 3.85
CA LEU A 71 -45.14 -3.34 4.03
C LEU A 71 -45.90 -3.56 2.71
N ARG A 72 -45.38 -3.05 1.57
CA ARG A 72 -45.94 -3.34 0.24
C ARG A 72 -45.53 -4.71 -0.27
N GLU A 73 -44.29 -5.12 -0.01
CA GLU A 73 -43.74 -6.39 -0.48
C GLU A 73 -44.16 -7.59 0.39
N LYS A 74 -44.33 -7.40 1.70
CA LYS A 74 -44.79 -8.45 2.63
C LYS A 74 -46.10 -8.06 3.29
N GLN A 75 -47.16 -8.81 2.99
CA GLN A 75 -48.47 -8.64 3.64
C GLN A 75 -48.45 -8.98 5.14
N ASP A 76 -47.54 -9.88 5.58
CA ASP A 76 -47.36 -10.28 6.99
C ASP A 76 -46.04 -9.74 7.59
N ALA A 77 -45.74 -8.46 7.38
CA ALA A 77 -44.52 -7.86 7.94
C ALA A 77 -44.55 -7.83 9.47
N THR A 78 -43.54 -8.40 10.11
CA THR A 78 -43.41 -8.39 11.58
C THR A 78 -42.74 -7.11 12.08
N VAL A 79 -42.87 -6.81 13.38
CA VAL A 79 -42.12 -5.72 14.03
C VAL A 79 -40.61 -5.88 13.82
N ALA A 80 -40.11 -7.13 13.74
CA ALA A 80 -38.71 -7.41 13.44
C ALA A 80 -38.32 -7.02 12.00
N ASP A 81 -39.20 -7.24 11.01
CA ASP A 81 -38.98 -6.81 9.63
C ASP A 81 -38.95 -5.29 9.50
N LEU A 82 -39.84 -4.59 10.20
CA LEU A 82 -39.87 -3.12 10.24
C LEU A 82 -38.66 -2.54 10.96
N VAL A 83 -38.24 -3.14 12.07
CA VAL A 83 -37.00 -2.74 12.77
C VAL A 83 -35.77 -2.99 11.89
N LYS A 84 -35.78 -4.05 11.06
CA LYS A 84 -34.72 -4.31 10.07
C LYS A 84 -34.71 -3.27 8.95
N ALA A 85 -35.88 -2.82 8.47
CA ALA A 85 -36.04 -1.80 7.44
C ALA A 85 -35.72 -0.37 7.94
N ALA A 86 -36.02 -0.10 9.22
CA ALA A 86 -35.72 1.17 9.87
C ALA A 86 -34.24 1.34 10.23
N ARG A 87 -33.44 0.28 10.15
CA ARG A 87 -31.99 0.40 10.18
C ARG A 87 -31.54 0.87 8.79
N PRO A 88 -30.73 1.93 8.70
CA PRO A 88 -30.20 2.37 7.40
C PRO A 88 -29.54 1.18 6.69
N PRO A 89 -29.71 1.02 5.37
CA PRO A 89 -28.98 0.02 4.58
C PRO A 89 -27.48 0.34 4.67
N GLY A 90 -26.83 -0.26 5.68
CA GLY A 90 -25.52 0.19 6.16
C GLY A 90 -25.26 -0.13 7.63
N GLN A 91 -26.29 -0.49 8.40
CA GLN A 91 -26.15 -1.10 9.73
C GLN A 91 -25.95 -2.63 9.67
N GLN A 92 -25.27 -3.14 8.64
CA GLN A 92 -24.26 -4.16 8.94
C GLN A 92 -23.24 -3.46 9.83
N ARG A 93 -23.33 -3.66 11.15
CA ARG A 93 -22.46 -3.10 12.20
C ARG A 93 -21.21 -2.46 11.59
N SER A 94 -21.14 -1.13 11.54
CA SER A 94 -19.93 -0.41 11.12
C SER A 94 -18.82 -0.88 12.05
N THR A 95 -18.11 -1.89 11.59
CA THR A 95 -17.06 -2.60 12.29
C THR A 95 -16.01 -2.69 11.23
N HIS A 96 -14.87 -2.09 11.49
CA HIS A 96 -13.79 -2.10 10.52
C HIS A 96 -12.94 -3.36 10.67
N VAL A 97 -12.90 -3.92 11.89
CA VAL A 97 -12.10 -5.10 12.23
C VAL A 97 -12.99 -6.15 12.85
N GLN A 98 -12.89 -7.37 12.35
CA GLN A 98 -13.70 -8.51 12.75
C GLN A 98 -12.80 -9.71 13.04
N LEU A 99 -13.13 -10.46 14.08
CA LEU A 99 -12.50 -11.74 14.39
C LEU A 99 -13.30 -12.85 13.72
N GLN A 100 -12.61 -13.66 12.93
CA GLN A 100 -13.16 -14.83 12.25
C GLN A 100 -12.67 -16.08 12.96
N ALA A 101 -13.56 -17.04 13.20
CA ALA A 101 -13.16 -18.31 13.81
C ALA A 101 -12.15 -19.03 12.91
N SER A 102 -11.04 -19.47 13.48
CA SER A 102 -10.05 -20.27 12.74
C SER A 102 -10.50 -21.71 12.51
N GLY A 103 -11.59 -22.13 13.15
CA GLY A 103 -12.04 -23.52 13.25
C GLY A 103 -11.33 -24.30 14.37
N VAL A 104 -10.20 -23.81 14.87
CA VAL A 104 -9.48 -24.42 15.99
C VAL A 104 -10.12 -23.99 17.31
N VAL A 105 -10.61 -24.97 18.05
CA VAL A 105 -11.06 -24.81 19.44
C VAL A 105 -10.14 -25.62 20.34
N ILE A 106 -9.49 -24.94 21.27
CA ILE A 106 -8.60 -25.55 22.24
C ILE A 106 -9.46 -25.94 23.45
N ASP A 107 -9.91 -27.19 23.47
CA ASP A 107 -10.70 -27.74 24.59
C ASP A 107 -9.79 -28.11 25.77
N ASP A 108 -9.18 -27.10 26.38
CA ASP A 108 -8.13 -27.34 27.36
C ASP A 108 -8.02 -26.29 28.47
N SER A 109 -8.92 -26.41 29.44
CA SER A 109 -8.83 -25.70 30.72
C SER A 109 -7.60 -26.07 31.56
N SER A 110 -6.82 -27.07 31.15
CA SER A 110 -5.62 -27.57 31.85
C SER A 110 -4.28 -27.17 31.20
N ALA A 111 -4.30 -26.44 30.08
CA ALA A 111 -3.08 -26.01 29.41
C ALA A 111 -2.27 -25.05 30.30
N ALA A 112 -1.04 -25.43 30.63
CA ALA A 112 -0.11 -24.60 31.41
C ALA A 112 0.43 -23.43 30.58
N ALA A 113 0.63 -23.64 29.28
CA ALA A 113 1.07 -22.63 28.34
C ALA A 113 0.53 -22.88 26.93
N LEU A 114 0.31 -21.79 26.19
CA LEU A 114 -0.07 -21.80 24.79
C LEU A 114 1.00 -21.04 24.00
N HIS A 115 1.54 -21.69 22.97
CA HIS A 115 2.52 -21.13 22.03
C HIS A 115 1.94 -21.17 20.62
N VAL A 116 2.26 -20.16 19.82
CA VAL A 116 1.96 -20.15 18.39
C VAL A 116 3.27 -20.22 17.65
N ASP A 117 3.35 -21.17 16.73
CA ASP A 117 4.43 -21.24 15.77
C ASP A 117 3.94 -20.67 14.44
N GLU A 118 4.38 -19.44 14.14
CA GLU A 118 4.07 -18.75 12.88
C GLU A 118 4.61 -19.53 11.67
N ALA A 119 5.77 -20.17 11.82
CA ALA A 119 6.48 -20.82 10.74
C ALA A 119 5.83 -22.14 10.34
N ALA A 120 5.43 -22.95 11.33
CA ALA A 120 4.73 -24.22 11.09
C ALA A 120 3.20 -24.06 10.96
N GLY A 121 2.65 -22.89 11.29
CA GLY A 121 1.20 -22.68 11.30
C GLY A 121 0.48 -23.53 12.35
N LEU A 122 1.07 -23.69 13.53
CA LEU A 122 0.56 -24.53 14.61
C LEU A 122 0.27 -23.73 15.88
N VAL A 123 -0.76 -24.15 16.61
CA VAL A 123 -0.95 -23.78 18.02
C VAL A 123 -0.53 -24.96 18.89
N LEU A 124 0.40 -24.72 19.81
CA LEU A 124 1.01 -25.73 20.67
C LEU A 124 0.53 -25.49 22.10
N ALA A 125 -0.27 -26.42 22.61
CA ALA A 125 -0.75 -26.42 23.99
C ALA A 125 0.11 -27.36 24.85
N VAL A 126 0.68 -26.83 25.92
CA VAL A 126 1.51 -27.59 26.86
C VAL A 126 0.64 -28.06 28.02
N ARG A 127 0.49 -29.38 28.16
CA ARG A 127 -0.34 -30.06 29.17
C ARG A 127 0.50 -30.96 30.04
N GLY A 128 0.98 -30.45 31.17
CA GLY A 128 1.84 -31.26 32.05
C GLY A 128 3.10 -31.73 31.32
N GLN A 129 3.13 -33.00 30.93
CA GLN A 129 4.22 -33.63 30.17
C GLN A 129 3.87 -33.89 28.69
N GLU A 130 2.76 -33.39 28.18
CA GLU A 130 2.34 -33.58 26.78
C GLU A 130 2.27 -32.25 26.04
N ILE A 131 2.58 -32.26 24.74
CA ILE A 131 2.35 -31.14 23.83
C ILE A 131 1.27 -31.54 22.84
N VAL A 132 0.15 -30.83 22.85
CA VAL A 132 -0.95 -31.01 21.91
C VAL A 132 -0.83 -29.96 20.81
N CYS A 133 -0.75 -30.42 19.56
CA CYS A 133 -0.53 -29.59 18.38
C CYS A 133 -1.83 -29.47 17.58
N TYR A 134 -2.31 -28.24 17.40
CA TYR A 134 -3.48 -27.92 16.59
C TYR A 134 -3.03 -27.26 15.27
N SER A 135 -3.52 -27.78 14.15
CA SER A 135 -3.20 -27.24 12.82
C SER A 135 -4.10 -26.05 12.49
N LEU A 136 -3.50 -24.89 12.18
CA LEU A 136 -4.25 -23.71 11.73
C LEU A 136 -4.67 -23.83 10.25
N ALA A 137 -3.97 -24.65 9.46
CA ALA A 137 -4.29 -24.89 8.06
C ALA A 137 -5.40 -25.95 7.91
N HIS A 138 -5.44 -26.93 8.81
CA HIS A 138 -6.40 -28.04 8.80
C HIS A 138 -7.09 -28.16 10.17
N PRO A 139 -8.00 -27.24 10.51
CA PRO A 139 -8.67 -27.21 11.81
C PRO A 139 -9.53 -28.45 12.09
N ASP A 140 -10.04 -29.10 11.04
CA ASP A 140 -10.84 -30.33 11.16
C ASP A 140 -9.98 -31.57 11.49
N GLN A 141 -8.66 -31.48 11.35
CA GLN A 141 -7.77 -32.58 11.68
C GLN A 141 -7.68 -32.72 13.20
N ALA A 142 -7.82 -33.95 13.68
CA ALA A 142 -7.64 -34.25 15.10
C ALA A 142 -6.26 -33.76 15.60
N PRO A 143 -6.21 -33.10 16.77
CA PRO A 143 -4.97 -32.57 17.30
C PRO A 143 -4.00 -33.71 17.60
N GLN A 144 -2.72 -33.47 17.34
CA GLN A 144 -1.69 -34.48 17.53
C GLN A 144 -0.98 -34.25 18.86
N ALA A 145 -1.02 -35.25 19.72
CA ALA A 145 -0.40 -35.19 21.03
C ALA A 145 0.98 -35.85 20.99
N THR A 146 1.97 -35.19 21.58
CA THR A 146 3.35 -35.65 21.66
C THR A 146 3.79 -35.69 23.11
N GLN A 147 4.12 -36.87 23.59
CA GLN A 147 4.62 -37.07 24.95
C GLN A 147 6.03 -36.49 25.07
N MET A 148 6.22 -35.64 26.07
CA MET A 148 7.52 -35.17 26.50
C MET A 148 8.01 -36.02 27.67
N GLY A 149 9.34 -36.14 27.84
CA GLY A 149 9.88 -36.78 29.03
C GLY A 149 9.63 -35.97 30.31
N GLU A 150 9.89 -36.54 31.48
CA GLU A 150 9.75 -35.84 32.76
C GLU A 150 10.66 -34.59 32.82
N GLY A 151 10.16 -33.51 33.43
CA GLY A 151 10.94 -32.29 33.61
C GLY A 151 10.10 -31.03 33.89
N PRO A 152 10.76 -29.87 34.06
CA PRO A 152 10.08 -28.62 34.31
C PRO A 152 9.27 -28.17 33.09
N GLN A 153 8.28 -27.32 33.33
CA GLN A 153 7.45 -26.72 32.27
C GLN A 153 8.34 -25.98 31.25
N PRO A 154 8.13 -26.21 29.94
CA PRO A 154 8.93 -25.55 28.91
C PRO A 154 8.68 -24.05 28.89
N SER A 155 9.75 -23.28 28.72
CA SER A 155 9.68 -21.83 28.52
C SER A 155 9.35 -21.46 27.07
N ALA A 156 9.71 -22.32 26.11
CA ALA A 156 9.40 -22.15 24.71
C ALA A 156 9.24 -23.51 24.01
N VAL A 157 8.30 -23.57 23.08
CA VAL A 157 8.08 -24.70 22.19
C VAL A 157 7.92 -24.16 20.77
N THR A 158 8.65 -24.73 19.82
CA THR A 158 8.54 -24.41 18.39
C THR A 158 8.56 -25.71 17.58
N ALA A 159 8.02 -25.70 16.36
CA ALA A 159 7.96 -26.83 15.45
C ALA A 159 8.74 -26.55 14.18
N SER A 160 9.33 -27.59 13.60
CA SER A 160 9.91 -27.54 12.25
C SER A 160 8.83 -27.16 11.22
N LEU A 161 9.25 -26.65 10.07
CA LEU A 161 8.34 -26.14 9.03
C LEU A 161 7.37 -27.20 8.49
N ASP A 162 7.79 -28.46 8.48
CA ASP A 162 6.97 -29.63 8.15
C ASP A 162 6.13 -30.16 9.33
N GLY A 163 6.30 -29.57 10.52
CA GLY A 163 5.68 -29.99 11.76
C GLY A 163 6.21 -31.31 12.32
N ALA A 164 7.24 -31.94 11.73
CA ALA A 164 7.68 -33.28 12.10
C ALA A 164 8.53 -33.32 13.39
N THR A 165 9.19 -32.22 13.77
CA THR A 165 10.07 -32.13 14.94
C THR A 165 9.67 -30.95 15.81
N LEU A 166 9.59 -31.16 17.13
CA LEU A 166 9.36 -30.10 18.12
C LEU A 166 10.67 -29.76 18.82
N ALA A 167 11.00 -28.48 18.90
CA ALA A 167 12.05 -27.96 19.75
C ALA A 167 11.44 -27.44 21.06
N VAL A 168 11.84 -28.06 22.17
CA VAL A 168 11.34 -27.79 23.51
C VAL A 168 12.47 -27.25 24.37
N GLN A 169 12.37 -25.99 24.77
CA GLN A 169 13.32 -25.37 25.68
C GLN A 169 12.76 -25.41 27.11
N ARG A 170 13.42 -26.18 27.99
CA ARG A 170 13.08 -26.31 29.41
C ARG A 170 14.03 -25.57 30.34
N SER A 171 15.22 -25.26 29.85
CA SER A 171 16.28 -24.62 30.61
C SER A 171 17.05 -23.67 29.70
N PRO A 172 17.79 -22.71 30.27
CA PRO A 172 18.70 -21.89 29.49
C PRO A 172 19.95 -22.63 28.99
N ALA A 173 20.14 -23.92 29.28
CA ALA A 173 21.37 -24.64 28.91
C ALA A 173 21.24 -25.48 27.63
N GLN A 174 20.03 -25.96 27.34
CA GLN A 174 19.80 -26.93 26.27
C GLN A 174 18.37 -26.88 25.73
N VAL A 175 18.23 -27.31 24.48
CA VAL A 175 16.96 -27.55 23.79
C VAL A 175 16.80 -29.05 23.54
N GLN A 176 15.60 -29.58 23.76
CA GLN A 176 15.24 -30.95 23.43
C GLN A 176 14.52 -30.95 22.08
N LEU A 177 14.92 -31.82 21.17
CA LEU A 177 14.26 -32.02 19.88
C LEU A 177 13.50 -33.34 19.93
N LEU A 178 12.19 -33.28 19.76
CA LEU A 178 11.26 -34.41 19.83
C LEU A 178 10.67 -34.68 18.46
N GLN A 179 10.87 -35.89 17.94
CA GLN A 179 10.29 -36.29 16.66
C GLN A 179 8.83 -36.74 16.84
N ARG A 180 7.91 -36.14 16.09
CA ARG A 180 6.46 -36.41 16.12
C ARG A 180 6.04 -37.55 15.22
N THR A 181 6.68 -37.69 14.06
CA THR A 181 6.34 -38.69 13.06
C THR A 181 7.32 -39.85 13.09
N GLY A 182 6.83 -41.08 13.18
CA GLY A 182 7.64 -42.30 13.22
C GLY A 182 7.90 -42.79 14.64
N ARG A 183 9.07 -43.38 14.89
CA ARG A 183 9.45 -43.82 16.24
C ARG A 183 9.81 -42.59 17.10
N PRO A 184 9.23 -42.42 18.30
CA PRO A 184 9.54 -41.29 19.16
C PRO A 184 11.03 -41.30 19.49
N ARG A 185 11.71 -40.24 19.11
CA ARG A 185 13.14 -40.02 19.35
C ARG A 185 13.34 -38.64 19.92
N MET A 186 14.26 -38.55 20.88
CA MET A 186 14.64 -37.32 21.53
C MET A 186 16.15 -37.14 21.42
N CYS A 187 16.60 -35.97 20.98
CA CYS A 187 17.99 -35.56 21.13
C CYS A 187 18.06 -34.25 21.92
N ILE A 188 19.12 -34.07 22.69
CA ILE A 188 19.36 -32.88 23.52
C ILE A 188 20.54 -32.14 22.92
N GLN A 189 20.37 -30.86 22.63
CA GLN A 189 21.41 -30.02 22.04
C GLN A 189 21.64 -28.78 22.90
N SER A 190 22.91 -28.54 23.22
CA SER A 190 23.38 -27.26 23.75
C SER A 190 23.97 -26.40 22.64
N ALA A 191 23.88 -25.09 22.82
CA ALA A 191 24.60 -24.13 22.00
C ALA A 191 26.12 -24.35 22.06
N GLN A 192 26.83 -24.13 20.96
CA GLN A 192 28.27 -24.30 20.87
C GLN A 192 29.02 -23.32 21.77
N SER A 193 28.54 -22.08 21.89
CA SER A 193 29.09 -21.08 22.80
C SER A 193 28.95 -21.45 24.28
N ARG A 194 28.08 -22.41 24.62
CA ARG A 194 27.67 -22.76 25.99
C ARG A 194 27.10 -21.59 26.80
N ALA A 195 26.82 -20.46 26.14
CA ALA A 195 26.18 -19.32 26.76
C ALA A 195 24.69 -19.62 27.01
N PRO A 196 24.06 -18.99 28.03
CA PRO A 196 22.64 -19.19 28.30
C PRO A 196 21.76 -18.89 27.08
N LEU A 197 20.89 -19.83 26.73
CA LEU A 197 19.87 -19.73 25.69
C LEU A 197 18.78 -18.73 26.09
N LEU A 198 18.54 -17.78 25.21
CA LEU A 198 17.41 -16.85 25.28
C LEU A 198 16.19 -17.39 24.54
N GLY A 199 16.40 -18.25 23.54
CA GLY A 199 15.33 -18.80 22.71
C GLY A 199 15.84 -19.57 21.51
N CYS A 200 14.92 -20.14 20.75
CA CYS A 200 15.19 -20.81 19.48
C CYS A 200 14.01 -20.71 18.53
N PHE A 201 14.27 -20.87 17.23
CA PHE A 201 13.25 -20.87 16.19
C PHE A 201 13.72 -21.64 14.95
N TRP A 202 12.76 -22.09 14.14
CA TRP A 202 13.01 -22.67 12.83
C TRP A 202 12.96 -21.60 11.74
N THR A 203 13.81 -21.73 10.72
CA THR A 203 13.89 -20.78 9.61
C THR A 203 14.06 -21.52 8.29
N LEU A 204 13.60 -20.90 7.21
CA LEU A 204 13.80 -21.39 5.85
C LEU A 204 14.99 -20.63 5.23
N SER A 205 16.19 -21.15 5.44
CA SER A 205 17.41 -20.62 4.82
C SER A 205 18.24 -21.76 4.25
N ALA A 206 18.87 -21.54 3.09
CA ALA A 206 19.76 -22.55 2.52
C ALA A 206 20.94 -22.90 3.44
N ASP A 207 21.33 -22.00 4.36
CA ASP A 207 22.48 -22.19 5.26
C ASP A 207 22.16 -23.07 6.47
N GLY A 208 20.89 -23.20 6.86
CA GLY A 208 20.47 -24.00 8.02
C GLY A 208 18.99 -23.85 8.34
N ASP A 209 18.49 -24.79 9.14
CA ASP A 209 17.07 -24.98 9.40
C ASP A 209 16.65 -24.44 10.78
N PHE A 210 17.59 -24.37 11.72
CA PHE A 210 17.32 -24.11 13.12
C PHE A 210 18.28 -23.09 13.71
N VAL A 211 17.78 -22.11 14.46
CA VAL A 211 18.59 -21.06 15.08
C VAL A 211 18.41 -21.07 16.58
N MET A 212 19.52 -21.06 17.31
CA MET A 212 19.59 -20.80 18.74
C MET A 212 20.06 -19.38 18.99
N VAL A 213 19.35 -18.65 19.84
CA VAL A 213 19.75 -17.32 20.31
C VAL A 213 20.27 -17.45 21.73
N THR A 214 21.51 -17.03 21.95
CA THR A 214 22.21 -17.11 23.25
C THR A 214 22.55 -15.72 23.76
N ARG A 215 22.96 -15.62 25.02
CA ARG A 215 23.55 -14.39 25.57
C ARG A 215 24.82 -13.93 24.82
N ALA A 216 25.48 -14.83 24.09
CA ALA A 216 26.70 -14.56 23.35
C ALA A 216 26.48 -14.31 21.85
N GLY A 217 25.23 -14.35 21.37
CA GLY A 217 24.92 -14.09 19.96
C GLY A 217 23.83 -15.01 19.42
N TRP A 218 23.98 -15.43 18.17
CA TRP A 218 23.12 -16.44 17.55
C TRP A 218 23.93 -17.49 16.81
N GLU A 219 23.39 -18.70 16.78
CA GLU A 219 24.00 -19.90 16.20
C GLU A 219 22.97 -20.59 15.33
N MET A 220 23.32 -20.84 14.07
CA MET A 220 22.49 -21.54 13.10
C MET A 220 22.99 -22.96 12.88
N TYR A 221 22.04 -23.88 12.79
CA TYR A 221 22.25 -25.31 12.72
C TYR A 221 21.49 -25.90 11.55
N ARG A 222 22.09 -26.92 10.93
CA ARG A 222 21.43 -27.81 9.99
C ARG A 222 20.99 -29.08 10.70
N TRP A 223 19.76 -29.50 10.47
CA TRP A 223 19.21 -30.74 11.01
C TRP A 223 19.73 -31.94 10.23
N ASP A 224 20.51 -32.80 10.87
CA ASP A 224 20.96 -34.07 10.31
C ASP A 224 19.99 -35.18 10.73
N GLN A 225 19.06 -35.52 9.83
CA GLN A 225 18.04 -36.53 10.09
C GLN A 225 18.65 -37.93 10.31
N ALA A 226 19.78 -38.25 9.69
CA ALA A 226 20.42 -39.55 9.85
C ALA A 226 21.09 -39.70 11.22
N ARG A 227 21.77 -38.64 11.68
CA ARG A 227 22.44 -38.61 12.98
C ARG A 227 21.54 -38.17 14.14
N GLN A 228 20.34 -37.66 13.85
CA GLN A 228 19.42 -37.08 14.84
C GLN A 228 20.15 -36.04 15.69
N SER A 229 20.85 -35.13 15.02
CA SER A 229 21.71 -34.14 15.68
C SER A 229 21.72 -32.83 14.90
N LEU A 230 21.98 -31.73 15.60
CA LEU A 230 22.17 -30.44 14.98
C LEU A 230 23.66 -30.20 14.68
N ARG A 231 23.96 -29.89 13.42
CA ARG A 231 25.32 -29.51 13.00
C ARG A 231 25.37 -28.00 12.80
N LEU A 232 26.25 -27.32 13.54
CA LEU A 232 26.44 -25.87 13.36
C LEU A 232 26.87 -25.56 11.93
N SER A 233 26.21 -24.58 11.31
CA SER A 233 26.52 -24.12 9.95
C SER A 233 27.01 -22.68 9.91
N ALA A 234 26.45 -21.81 10.75
CA ALA A 234 26.85 -20.41 10.85
C ALA A 234 26.65 -19.89 12.27
N GLN A 235 27.37 -18.84 12.66
CA GLN A 235 27.17 -18.17 13.94
C GLN A 235 27.62 -16.72 13.87
N ASN A 236 27.09 -15.90 14.77
CA ASN A 236 27.56 -14.55 15.01
C ASN A 236 27.65 -14.28 16.51
N GLY A 237 28.82 -13.85 16.97
CA GLY A 237 29.10 -13.60 18.38
C GLY A 237 29.00 -12.12 18.74
N HIS A 238 28.07 -11.77 19.62
CA HIS A 238 28.00 -10.49 20.34
C HIS A 238 27.05 -10.60 21.54
N PRO A 239 27.18 -9.76 22.58
CA PRO A 239 26.24 -9.76 23.69
C PRO A 239 24.79 -9.53 23.24
N VAL A 240 23.87 -10.36 23.75
CA VAL A 240 22.42 -10.24 23.50
C VAL A 240 21.67 -10.13 24.83
N PHE A 241 20.79 -9.15 24.91
CA PHE A 241 19.95 -8.91 26.08
C PHE A 241 18.53 -9.49 25.92
N TRP A 242 17.93 -9.28 24.76
CA TRP A 242 16.61 -9.78 24.38
C TRP A 242 16.56 -10.04 22.87
N TRP A 243 15.56 -10.79 22.40
CA TRP A 243 15.42 -11.12 20.98
C TRP A 243 13.95 -11.14 20.53
N ARG A 244 13.74 -10.98 19.22
CA ARG A 244 12.47 -11.16 18.51
C ARG A 244 12.74 -11.76 17.14
N TYR A 245 11.90 -12.67 16.69
CA TYR A 245 11.93 -13.22 15.33
C TYR A 245 10.57 -13.02 14.67
N SER A 246 10.58 -12.67 13.39
CA SER A 246 9.40 -12.68 12.53
C SER A 246 9.65 -13.65 11.38
N HIS A 247 8.80 -14.66 11.26
CA HIS A 247 8.93 -15.62 10.17
C HIS A 247 8.57 -14.97 8.83
N ALA A 248 7.49 -14.16 8.77
CA ALA A 248 7.12 -13.40 7.57
C ALA A 248 8.25 -12.51 7.03
N ALA A 249 9.04 -11.86 7.90
CA ALA A 249 10.18 -11.04 7.49
C ALA A 249 11.49 -11.84 7.31
N ARG A 250 11.53 -13.09 7.78
CA ARG A 250 12.75 -13.90 7.99
C ARG A 250 13.85 -13.12 8.70
N LEU A 251 13.46 -12.34 9.70
CA LEU A 251 14.35 -11.37 10.35
C LEU A 251 14.40 -11.60 11.85
N LEU A 252 15.62 -11.76 12.36
CA LEU A 252 15.95 -11.79 13.78
C LEU A 252 16.38 -10.40 14.23
N LEU A 253 15.69 -9.86 15.22
CA LEU A 253 15.98 -8.58 15.85
C LEU A 253 16.51 -8.82 17.26
N LEU A 254 17.71 -8.30 17.54
CA LEU A 254 18.42 -8.49 18.81
C LEU A 254 18.60 -7.16 19.52
N GLY A 255 18.28 -7.13 20.81
CA GLY A 255 18.68 -6.06 21.71
C GLY A 255 20.10 -6.29 22.20
N THR A 256 20.99 -5.35 21.93
CA THR A 256 22.43 -5.41 22.21
C THR A 256 22.89 -4.20 23.04
N GLY A 257 24.14 -4.23 23.50
CA GLY A 257 24.71 -3.23 24.42
C GLY A 257 24.29 -3.43 25.88
N ASP A 258 24.76 -2.56 26.77
CA ASP A 258 24.71 -2.76 28.24
C ASP A 258 23.29 -2.86 28.81
N ILE A 259 22.32 -2.26 28.13
CA ILE A 259 20.91 -2.22 28.54
C ILE A 259 19.93 -2.64 27.43
N GLY A 260 20.44 -3.20 26.32
CA GLY A 260 19.60 -3.71 25.22
C GLY A 260 18.87 -2.63 24.41
N LEU A 261 19.39 -1.40 24.35
CA LEU A 261 18.80 -0.29 23.58
C LEU A 261 19.25 -0.24 22.12
N TRP A 262 20.37 -0.88 21.80
CA TRP A 262 20.87 -0.98 20.42
C TRP A 262 20.24 -2.18 19.74
N LEU A 263 19.55 -1.94 18.64
CA LEU A 263 18.88 -2.98 17.88
C LEU A 263 19.79 -3.41 16.73
N GLN A 264 20.14 -4.70 16.72
CA GLN A 264 20.88 -5.34 15.65
C GLN A 264 19.98 -6.36 14.96
N ALA A 265 19.82 -6.24 13.64
CA ALA A 265 18.99 -7.15 12.87
C ALA A 265 19.83 -8.06 11.95
N TYR A 266 19.34 -9.28 11.75
CA TYR A 266 19.87 -10.28 10.82
C TYR A 266 18.73 -10.85 9.99
N GLN A 267 18.84 -10.78 8.66
CA GLN A 267 17.87 -11.35 7.74
C GLN A 267 18.39 -12.65 7.13
N PHE A 268 17.61 -13.72 7.23
CA PHE A 268 17.92 -15.02 6.66
C PHE A 268 17.28 -15.13 5.27
N ARG A 269 18.09 -15.33 4.24
CA ARG A 269 17.62 -15.44 2.86
C ARG A 269 17.37 -16.89 2.48
N GLU A 270 16.44 -17.09 1.54
CA GLU A 270 16.21 -18.40 0.90
C GLU A 270 17.39 -18.81 0.05
N ASP A 271 17.86 -17.89 -0.81
CA ASP A 271 18.92 -18.11 -1.80
C ASP A 271 20.32 -18.36 -1.19
N GLY A 272 20.40 -18.48 0.14
CA GLY A 272 21.63 -18.57 0.91
C GLY A 272 22.14 -17.22 1.40
N GLY A 273 22.83 -17.26 2.54
CA GLY A 273 23.39 -16.09 3.20
C GLY A 273 22.51 -15.53 4.32
N THR A 274 23.19 -15.07 5.36
CA THR A 274 22.60 -14.20 6.40
C THR A 274 23.09 -12.77 6.17
N VAL A 275 22.17 -11.83 6.01
CA VAL A 275 22.49 -10.41 5.85
C VAL A 275 22.41 -9.73 7.21
N LYS A 276 23.53 -9.16 7.66
CA LYS A 276 23.56 -8.28 8.84
C LYS A 276 23.12 -6.89 8.42
N LEU A 277 22.00 -6.42 8.97
CA LEU A 277 21.49 -5.08 8.70
C LEU A 277 22.14 -4.04 9.63
N PRO A 278 22.15 -2.75 9.27
CA PRO A 278 22.75 -1.72 10.12
C PRO A 278 22.09 -1.65 11.50
N PRO A 279 22.88 -1.54 12.58
CA PRO A 279 22.33 -1.35 13.91
C PRO A 279 21.76 0.07 14.05
N PHE A 280 20.73 0.22 14.88
CA PHE A 280 20.16 1.52 15.21
C PHE A 280 19.69 1.55 16.67
N GLN A 281 19.53 2.74 17.24
CA GLN A 281 19.09 2.92 18.62
C GLN A 281 17.68 3.49 18.65
N ILE A 282 16.82 2.91 19.50
CA ILE A 282 15.48 3.45 19.76
C ILE A 282 15.55 4.36 20.99
N GLY A 283 15.05 5.60 20.87
CA GLY A 283 14.86 6.52 22.00
C GLY A 283 15.98 7.53 22.28
N ALA A 284 16.85 7.85 21.32
CA ALA A 284 17.90 8.84 21.52
C ALA A 284 18.04 9.83 20.35
N VAL A 285 17.25 10.92 20.34
CA VAL A 285 17.70 12.23 19.82
C VAL A 285 16.93 13.32 20.55
N THR A 286 17.59 14.01 21.49
CA THR A 286 17.25 15.41 21.82
C THR A 286 18.28 16.25 21.08
N PRO A 287 17.90 17.17 20.17
CA PRO A 287 18.86 18.08 19.55
C PRO A 287 19.51 18.94 20.65
N GLY A 288 20.83 18.83 20.83
CA GLY A 288 21.62 19.68 21.72
C GLY A 288 21.83 19.22 23.17
N GLY A 289 21.41 18.00 23.55
CA GLY A 289 21.69 17.43 24.88
C GLY A 289 22.71 16.31 24.85
N THR A 290 23.57 16.20 25.87
CA THR A 290 24.47 15.04 26.05
C THR A 290 23.67 13.73 26.09
N PRO A 291 24.16 12.64 25.46
CA PRO A 291 23.44 11.37 25.33
C PRO A 291 23.45 10.61 26.65
N THR A 292 22.66 11.07 27.62
CA THR A 292 22.40 10.34 28.85
C THR A 292 20.97 9.84 28.76
N PRO A 293 20.74 8.56 28.39
CA PRO A 293 19.42 7.98 28.59
C PRO A 293 19.09 8.09 30.08
N PRO A 294 17.86 8.52 30.47
CA PRO A 294 17.47 8.47 31.86
C PRO A 294 17.70 7.04 32.36
N ALA A 295 18.45 6.89 33.45
CA ALA A 295 19.01 5.62 33.95
C ALA A 295 17.97 4.55 34.37
N ALA A 296 16.73 4.62 33.89
CA ALA A 296 15.61 3.82 34.36
C ALA A 296 14.71 3.19 33.27
N SER A 297 14.78 3.58 32.00
CA SER A 297 13.89 3.00 30.98
C SER A 297 14.57 1.86 30.22
N ARG A 298 14.53 0.64 30.79
CA ARG A 298 14.80 -0.58 30.01
C ARG A 298 13.76 -0.68 28.89
N LEU A 299 14.21 -0.99 27.67
CA LEU A 299 13.32 -1.24 26.54
C LEU A 299 12.58 -2.56 26.77
N ASP A 300 11.25 -2.51 26.79
CA ASP A 300 10.40 -3.69 26.89
C ASP A 300 10.26 -4.32 25.49
N PRO A 301 10.76 -5.55 25.26
CA PRO A 301 10.65 -6.21 23.95
C PRO A 301 9.20 -6.42 23.50
N SER A 302 8.25 -6.44 24.45
CA SER A 302 6.81 -6.54 24.13
C SER A 302 6.24 -5.29 23.46
N ALA A 303 6.97 -4.16 23.48
CA ALA A 303 6.63 -2.94 22.75
C ALA A 303 7.27 -2.87 21.35
N LEU A 304 7.90 -3.96 20.89
CA LEU A 304 8.56 -4.07 19.59
C LEU A 304 7.97 -5.19 18.76
N TRP A 305 7.78 -4.87 17.48
CA TRP A 305 7.32 -5.80 16.45
C TRP A 305 8.13 -5.62 15.18
N VAL A 306 8.33 -6.71 14.46
CA VAL A 306 8.82 -6.70 13.07
C VAL A 306 7.63 -7.01 12.19
N VAL A 307 7.27 -6.11 11.29
CA VAL A 307 6.11 -6.23 10.41
C VAL A 307 6.52 -6.04 8.96
N VAL A 308 5.86 -6.76 8.05
CA VAL A 308 6.03 -6.60 6.61
C VAL A 308 4.79 -5.90 6.06
N LEU A 309 4.98 -4.75 5.42
CA LEU A 309 3.92 -3.94 4.83
C LEU A 309 4.36 -3.50 3.43
N TYR A 310 3.57 -3.82 2.41
CA TYR A 310 3.87 -3.50 1.00
C TYR A 310 5.27 -3.96 0.56
N GLY A 311 5.62 -5.20 0.89
CA GLY A 311 6.93 -5.80 0.57
C GLY A 311 8.13 -5.22 1.33
N ARG A 312 7.90 -4.30 2.28
CA ARG A 312 8.94 -3.61 3.05
C ARG A 312 8.90 -4.04 4.50
N ILE A 313 10.08 -4.19 5.11
CA ILE A 313 10.21 -4.63 6.51
C ILE A 313 10.34 -3.41 7.41
N TYR A 314 9.51 -3.37 8.46
CA TYR A 314 9.49 -2.31 9.46
C TYR A 314 9.73 -2.86 10.86
N CYS A 315 10.50 -2.12 11.66
CA CYS A 315 10.46 -2.21 13.11
C CYS A 315 9.41 -1.23 13.64
N ALA A 316 8.33 -1.75 14.21
CA ALA A 316 7.32 -0.97 14.90
C ALA A 316 7.63 -0.92 16.39
N TYR A 317 7.76 0.29 16.95
CA TYR A 317 8.07 0.53 18.36
C TYR A 317 7.00 1.39 19.02
N LEU A 318 6.40 0.89 20.11
CA LEU A 318 5.47 1.66 20.93
C LEU A 318 6.20 2.35 22.08
N ASP A 319 6.37 3.67 21.99
CA ASP A 319 6.65 4.49 23.15
C ASP A 319 5.38 4.56 24.01
N ARG A 320 5.33 3.70 25.04
CA ARG A 320 4.20 3.61 25.97
C ARG A 320 3.98 4.89 26.77
N ARG A 321 5.04 5.68 27.01
CA ARG A 321 4.97 6.93 27.79
C ARG A 321 4.34 8.03 26.95
N LEU A 322 4.78 8.17 25.70
CA LEU A 322 4.25 9.16 24.77
C LEU A 322 2.99 8.70 24.03
N ARG A 323 2.63 7.41 24.14
CA ARG A 323 1.57 6.76 23.35
C ARG A 323 1.78 6.98 21.85
N ARG A 324 3.02 6.74 21.39
CA ARG A 324 3.41 6.91 19.99
C ARG A 324 3.94 5.60 19.43
N LEU A 325 3.39 5.18 18.29
CA LEU A 325 3.90 4.06 17.53
C LEU A 325 4.82 4.58 16.43
N HIS A 326 6.11 4.31 16.57
CA HIS A 326 7.15 4.68 15.61
C HIS A 326 7.38 3.53 14.63
N LEU A 327 7.37 3.81 13.34
CA LEU A 327 7.77 2.86 12.31
C LEU A 327 9.17 3.21 11.80
N HIS A 328 10.08 2.24 11.82
CA HIS A 328 11.41 2.36 11.22
C HIS A 328 11.54 1.33 10.11
N ARG A 329 11.85 1.76 8.89
CA ARG A 329 12.00 0.86 7.74
C ARG A 329 13.44 0.38 7.65
N PHE A 330 13.61 -0.92 7.45
CA PHE A 330 14.90 -1.50 7.13
C PHE A 330 15.22 -1.37 5.63
N TYR A 331 16.42 -0.91 5.34
CA TYR A 331 17.11 -1.03 4.06
C TYR A 331 18.39 -1.84 4.27
N MET A 332 19.04 -2.22 3.18
CA MET A 332 20.29 -2.98 3.22
C MET A 332 21.42 -2.21 3.92
N ASP A 333 21.42 -0.88 3.77
CA ASP A 333 22.50 0.04 4.14
C ASP A 333 22.11 1.02 5.26
N ALA A 334 20.80 1.23 5.50
CA ALA A 334 20.31 2.08 6.58
C ALA A 334 19.01 1.57 7.24
N VAL A 335 18.74 2.05 8.45
CA VAL A 335 17.42 1.98 9.07
C VAL A 335 16.87 3.39 9.16
N VAL A 336 15.76 3.65 8.46
CA VAL A 336 15.22 5.01 8.30
C VAL A 336 13.92 5.15 9.09
N PRO A 337 13.80 6.14 9.99
CA PRO A 337 12.53 6.45 10.64
C PRO A 337 11.49 6.89 9.59
N GLN A 338 10.28 6.39 9.72
CA GLN A 338 9.16 6.66 8.81
C GLN A 338 8.07 7.42 9.59
N GLN A 339 6.83 6.96 9.50
CA GLN A 339 5.69 7.60 10.14
C GLN A 339 5.62 7.29 11.65
N VAL A 340 4.99 8.21 12.38
CA VAL A 340 4.69 8.10 13.80
C VAL A 340 3.20 8.31 14.02
N TYR A 341 2.56 7.35 14.70
CA TYR A 341 1.11 7.37 14.94
C TYR A 341 0.81 7.58 16.42
N THR A 342 -0.19 8.41 16.71
CA THR A 342 -0.69 8.58 18.09
C THR A 342 -1.63 7.43 18.44
N MET A 343 -1.35 6.77 19.55
CA MET A 343 -2.07 5.60 20.02
C MET A 343 -3.10 6.00 21.09
N PRO A 344 -4.27 5.31 21.15
CA PRO A 344 -5.30 5.62 22.14
C PRO A 344 -4.83 5.32 23.58
N GLY A 345 -3.90 4.39 23.73
CA GLY A 345 -3.37 3.95 25.03
C GLY A 345 -1.96 3.39 24.92
N SER A 346 -1.43 2.98 26.07
CA SER A 346 -0.08 2.41 26.21
C SER A 346 -0.03 0.88 26.08
N SER A 347 -1.19 0.22 26.19
CA SER A 347 -1.33 -1.23 26.00
C SER A 347 -1.91 -1.49 24.62
N MET A 348 -1.02 -1.66 23.64
CA MET A 348 -1.39 -1.96 22.26
C MET A 348 -0.82 -3.32 21.85
N ALA A 349 -1.61 -4.02 21.05
CA ALA A 349 -1.18 -5.16 20.24
C ALA A 349 -1.32 -4.82 18.76
N LEU A 350 -0.55 -5.48 17.90
CA LEU A 350 -0.56 -5.24 16.46
C LEU A 350 -0.98 -6.49 15.70
N SER A 351 -1.77 -6.28 14.63
CA SER A 351 -2.01 -7.26 13.56
C SER A 351 -1.73 -6.61 12.20
N VAL A 352 -1.50 -7.43 11.19
CA VAL A 352 -1.30 -7.06 9.80
C VAL A 352 -2.27 -7.88 8.95
N VAL A 353 -3.12 -7.19 8.19
CA VAL A 353 -4.08 -7.82 7.27
C VAL A 353 -4.03 -7.05 5.96
N ASP A 354 -3.66 -7.71 4.86
CA ASP A 354 -3.59 -7.10 3.53
C ASP A 354 -2.86 -5.74 3.49
N ASN A 355 -1.63 -5.72 4.03
CA ASN A 355 -0.79 -4.52 4.16
C ASN A 355 -1.36 -3.39 5.05
N LEU A 356 -2.46 -3.63 5.77
CA LEU A 356 -2.97 -2.73 6.80
C LEU A 356 -2.40 -3.12 8.16
N LEU A 357 -1.84 -2.13 8.85
CA LEU A 357 -1.42 -2.25 10.24
C LEU A 357 -2.61 -1.94 11.13
N ILE A 358 -3.03 -2.92 11.92
CA ILE A 358 -4.15 -2.79 12.86
C ILE A 358 -3.58 -2.74 14.26
N ALA A 359 -3.90 -1.68 14.99
CA ALA A 359 -3.47 -1.52 16.37
C ALA A 359 -4.66 -1.67 17.32
N HIS A 360 -4.61 -2.71 18.14
CA HIS A 360 -5.66 -3.11 19.07
C HIS A 360 -5.34 -2.60 20.48
N HIS A 361 -6.23 -1.82 21.07
CA HIS A 361 -6.09 -1.43 22.47
C HIS A 361 -6.53 -2.61 23.35
N CYS A 362 -5.58 -3.24 24.04
CA CYS A 362 -5.80 -4.53 24.70
C CYS A 362 -6.88 -4.45 25.79
N GLN A 363 -7.11 -3.29 26.41
CA GLN A 363 -8.10 -3.19 27.49
C GLN A 363 -9.53 -2.97 27.00
N THR A 364 -9.71 -2.19 25.92
CA THR A 364 -11.05 -1.81 25.44
C THR A 364 -11.49 -2.58 24.20
N GLY A 365 -10.56 -3.29 23.55
CA GLY A 365 -10.81 -3.95 22.28
C GLY A 365 -11.05 -2.99 21.11
N VAL A 366 -10.75 -1.69 21.28
CA VAL A 366 -10.87 -0.70 20.21
C VAL A 366 -9.67 -0.83 19.28
N SER A 367 -9.91 -0.84 17.97
CA SER A 367 -8.86 -0.98 16.95
C SER A 367 -8.72 0.27 16.09
N LEU A 368 -7.48 0.63 15.80
CA LEU A 368 -7.11 1.66 14.83
C LEU A 368 -6.57 0.96 13.59
N ILE A 369 -6.91 1.48 12.41
CA ILE A 369 -6.43 0.96 11.14
C ILE A 369 -5.51 2.00 10.52
N ILE A 370 -4.32 1.55 10.17
CA ILE A 370 -3.24 2.36 9.63
C ILE A 370 -2.85 1.76 8.29
N ASP A 371 -2.83 2.60 7.27
CA ASP A 371 -2.22 2.30 5.99
C ASP A 371 -0.98 3.18 5.85
N VAL A 372 0.20 2.57 5.81
CA VAL A 372 1.48 3.31 5.75
C VAL A 372 1.68 4.05 4.43
N ARG A 373 0.90 3.72 3.39
CA ARG A 373 0.87 4.47 2.13
C ARG A 373 -0.19 5.58 2.12
N ALA A 374 -0.97 5.73 3.18
CA ALA A 374 -1.86 6.87 3.36
C ALA A 374 -1.19 7.95 4.24
N ALA A 375 -1.92 9.04 4.49
CA ALA A 375 -1.51 10.09 5.41
C ALA A 375 -1.13 9.53 6.81
N SER A 376 -0.40 10.31 7.60
CA SER A 376 0.06 9.94 8.95
C SER A 376 -1.06 9.88 10.01
N SER A 377 -2.31 9.68 9.60
CA SER A 377 -3.49 9.52 10.45
C SER A 377 -4.14 8.16 10.19
N PRO A 378 -4.87 7.59 11.17
CA PRO A 378 -5.67 6.39 10.95
C PRO A 378 -6.68 6.59 9.80
N LEU A 379 -6.94 5.54 9.02
CA LEU A 379 -7.82 5.60 7.85
C LEU A 379 -9.28 5.89 8.21
N ALA A 380 -9.73 5.35 9.34
CA ALA A 380 -11.11 5.48 9.78
C ALA A 380 -11.15 5.65 11.31
N PRO A 381 -12.27 6.17 11.84
CA PRO A 381 -12.43 6.32 13.29
C PRO A 381 -12.22 4.99 14.02
N PRO A 382 -11.57 4.99 15.18
CA PRO A 382 -11.33 3.76 15.94
C PRO A 382 -12.65 3.12 16.40
N LEU A 383 -12.86 1.85 16.04
CA LEU A 383 -14.07 1.09 16.39
C LEU A 383 -13.71 -0.17 17.18
N ALA A 384 -14.68 -0.67 17.95
CA ALA A 384 -14.52 -1.89 18.72
C ALA A 384 -14.35 -3.12 17.81
N LEU A 385 -13.48 -4.04 18.21
CA LEU A 385 -13.34 -5.35 17.58
C LEU A 385 -14.66 -6.08 17.62
N HIS A 386 -15.04 -6.61 16.47
CA HIS A 386 -16.24 -7.40 16.34
C HIS A 386 -15.92 -8.89 16.53
N LEU A 387 -16.58 -9.51 17.49
CA LEU A 387 -16.47 -10.95 17.75
C LEU A 387 -17.44 -11.74 16.87
N PRO A 388 -17.07 -12.98 16.47
CA PRO A 388 -17.98 -13.82 15.71
C PRO A 388 -19.21 -14.16 16.56
N PRO A 389 -20.40 -14.30 15.95
CA PRO A 389 -21.66 -14.47 16.69
C PRO A 389 -21.70 -15.75 17.53
N GLN A 390 -20.91 -16.76 17.18
CA GLN A 390 -20.80 -18.03 17.90
C GLN A 390 -19.76 -18.00 19.02
N SER A 391 -19.05 -16.88 19.20
CA SER A 391 -18.00 -16.73 20.21
C SER A 391 -18.57 -16.79 21.62
N THR A 392 -17.89 -17.54 22.49
CA THR A 392 -18.17 -17.56 23.93
C THR A 392 -17.41 -16.47 24.69
N ALA A 393 -16.30 -15.96 24.13
CA ALA A 393 -15.57 -14.84 24.69
C ALA A 393 -16.34 -13.52 24.69
N SER A 394 -16.00 -12.64 25.64
CA SER A 394 -16.49 -11.25 25.72
C SER A 394 -15.37 -10.27 25.41
N ILE A 395 -15.69 -9.16 24.73
CA ILE A 395 -14.72 -8.10 24.43
C ILE A 395 -14.11 -7.46 25.69
N GLN A 396 -14.82 -7.53 26.82
CA GLN A 396 -14.31 -7.08 28.12
C GLN A 396 -13.09 -7.90 28.59
N GLN A 397 -12.89 -9.09 28.03
CA GLN A 397 -11.77 -9.98 28.33
C GLN A 397 -10.56 -9.77 27.39
N CYS A 398 -10.61 -8.78 26.49
CA CYS A 398 -9.56 -8.49 25.52
C CYS A 398 -8.17 -8.36 26.17
N ALA A 399 -8.10 -7.88 27.41
CA ALA A 399 -6.84 -7.71 28.13
C ALA A 399 -6.09 -9.03 28.38
N SER A 400 -6.80 -10.17 28.36
CA SER A 400 -6.20 -11.50 28.47
C SER A 400 -5.91 -12.18 27.14
N TRP A 401 -6.32 -11.58 26.01
CA TRP A 401 -6.07 -12.15 24.70
C TRP A 401 -4.62 -11.97 24.29
N LYS A 402 -4.11 -12.93 23.51
CA LYS A 402 -2.77 -12.87 22.94
C LYS A 402 -2.88 -12.64 21.44
N PHE A 403 -2.24 -11.59 20.96
CA PHE A 403 -2.18 -11.24 19.55
C PHE A 403 -0.83 -11.68 18.99
N HIS A 404 -0.88 -12.45 17.91
CA HIS A 404 0.26 -12.99 17.21
C HIS A 404 0.25 -12.50 15.77
N LEU A 405 1.39 -12.00 15.29
CA LEU A 405 1.52 -11.61 13.89
C LEU A 405 1.42 -12.86 12.98
N PRO A 406 0.93 -12.69 11.74
CA PRO A 406 0.40 -11.45 11.19
C PRO A 406 -0.97 -11.09 11.77
N ASN A 407 -1.88 -12.03 12.00
CA ASN A 407 -3.27 -11.70 12.34
C ASN A 407 -3.99 -12.72 13.23
N LEU A 408 -3.27 -13.47 14.07
CA LEU A 408 -3.88 -14.47 14.95
C LEU A 408 -4.20 -13.88 16.32
N VAL A 409 -5.37 -14.23 16.86
CA VAL A 409 -5.81 -13.81 18.19
C VAL A 409 -6.26 -15.04 18.97
N LEU A 410 -5.68 -15.23 20.14
CA LEU A 410 -6.02 -16.33 21.05
C LEU A 410 -6.73 -15.76 22.27
N SER A 411 -7.79 -16.42 22.69
CA SER A 411 -8.41 -16.21 24.00
C SER A 411 -8.06 -17.39 24.91
N PRO A 412 -7.07 -17.24 25.82
CA PRO A 412 -6.66 -18.33 26.69
C PRO A 412 -7.78 -18.84 27.61
N ARG A 413 -8.77 -17.99 27.93
CA ARG A 413 -9.88 -18.37 28.82
C ARG A 413 -10.98 -19.15 28.11
N SER A 414 -11.31 -18.79 26.87
CA SER A 414 -12.34 -19.52 26.10
C SER A 414 -11.75 -20.65 25.25
N GLY A 415 -10.43 -20.72 25.10
CA GLY A 415 -9.77 -21.68 24.22
C GLY A 415 -9.97 -21.36 22.73
N GLU A 416 -10.60 -20.24 22.40
CA GLU A 416 -10.93 -19.87 21.03
C GLU A 416 -9.73 -19.23 20.32
N VAL A 417 -9.55 -19.61 19.06
CA VAL A 417 -8.53 -19.07 18.17
C VAL A 417 -9.20 -18.40 16.99
N TRP A 418 -8.89 -17.12 16.77
CA TRP A 418 -9.43 -16.31 15.69
C TRP A 418 -8.35 -15.80 14.75
N ARG A 419 -8.77 -15.51 13.52
CA ARG A 419 -8.03 -14.67 12.58
C ARG A 419 -8.67 -13.29 12.54
N CYS A 420 -7.84 -12.27 12.70
CA CYS A 420 -8.23 -10.88 12.51
C CYS A 420 -8.41 -10.62 11.01
N GLY A 421 -9.58 -10.09 10.65
CA GLY A 421 -9.95 -9.67 9.30
C GLY A 421 -10.45 -8.24 9.31
N VAL A 422 -10.48 -7.63 8.13
CA VAL A 422 -10.96 -6.25 7.96
C VAL A 422 -12.18 -6.21 7.05
N ASN A 423 -13.13 -5.34 7.40
CA ASN A 423 -14.29 -5.03 6.58
C ASN A 423 -13.95 -3.84 5.67
N VAL A 424 -13.35 -4.14 4.52
CA VAL A 424 -12.92 -3.15 3.52
C VAL A 424 -14.06 -2.22 3.12
N ARG A 425 -15.28 -2.75 2.92
CA ARG A 425 -16.46 -1.96 2.60
C ARG A 425 -16.81 -0.98 3.72
N GLY A 426 -16.84 -1.46 4.96
CA GLY A 426 -17.12 -0.62 6.13
C GLY A 426 -16.09 0.50 6.31
N ILE A 427 -14.81 0.22 6.03
CA ILE A 427 -13.73 1.21 6.06
C ILE A 427 -13.95 2.26 4.97
N ALA A 428 -14.14 1.85 3.71
CA ALA A 428 -14.32 2.75 2.58
C ALA A 428 -15.56 3.67 2.73
N ILE A 429 -16.64 3.16 3.33
CA ILE A 429 -17.82 3.96 3.69
C ILE A 429 -17.48 4.98 4.79
N SER A 430 -16.71 4.57 5.79
CA SER A 430 -16.33 5.45 6.92
C SER A 430 -15.34 6.54 6.54
N MET A 431 -14.59 6.33 5.46
CA MET A 431 -13.74 7.32 4.81
C MET A 431 -14.54 8.36 4.01
N GLY A 432 -15.87 8.41 4.09
CA GLY A 432 -16.74 9.12 3.15
C GLY A 432 -16.45 10.60 2.85
N ALA A 433 -15.72 11.31 3.70
CA ALA A 433 -15.23 12.67 3.39
C ALA A 433 -14.09 12.68 2.33
N ASP A 434 -13.31 11.61 2.25
CA ASP A 434 -12.17 11.43 1.35
C ASP A 434 -12.43 10.29 0.36
N ARG A 435 -13.31 10.53 -0.62
CA ARG A 435 -13.66 9.54 -1.64
C ARG A 435 -12.47 9.17 -2.55
N LYS A 436 -11.58 10.12 -2.85
CA LYS A 436 -10.37 9.84 -3.65
C LYS A 436 -9.42 8.92 -2.86
N GLY A 437 -9.21 9.21 -1.57
CA GLY A 437 -8.53 8.33 -0.63
C GLY A 437 -9.13 6.94 -0.55
N SER A 438 -10.47 6.82 -0.54
CA SER A 438 -11.14 5.52 -0.59
C SER A 438 -10.82 4.74 -1.86
N VAL A 439 -10.77 5.39 -3.03
CA VAL A 439 -10.38 4.73 -4.29
C VAL A 439 -8.94 4.22 -4.18
N GLY A 440 -7.99 5.06 -3.76
CA GLY A 440 -6.59 4.64 -3.56
C GLY A 440 -6.45 3.50 -2.55
N PHE A 441 -7.17 3.57 -1.43
CA PHE A 441 -7.23 2.50 -0.43
C PHE A 441 -7.70 1.18 -1.03
N LEU A 442 -8.80 1.18 -1.78
CA LEU A 442 -9.37 -0.02 -2.40
C LEU A 442 -8.46 -0.60 -3.48
N MET A 443 -7.83 0.24 -4.29
CA MET A 443 -6.89 -0.20 -5.34
C MET A 443 -5.62 -0.86 -4.78
N ARG A 444 -5.27 -0.61 -3.52
CA ARG A 444 -4.16 -1.28 -2.82
C ARG A 444 -4.55 -2.62 -2.17
N ARG A 445 -5.81 -3.03 -2.24
CA ARG A 445 -6.29 -4.26 -1.59
C ARG A 445 -6.18 -5.48 -2.49
N ALA A 446 -5.71 -6.58 -1.93
CA ALA A 446 -5.65 -7.85 -2.64
C ALA A 446 -7.03 -8.53 -2.64
N PRO A 447 -7.61 -8.87 -3.81
CA PRO A 447 -8.90 -9.57 -3.87
C PRO A 447 -8.90 -10.91 -3.13
N SER A 448 -7.76 -11.61 -3.15
CA SER A 448 -7.57 -12.89 -2.44
C SER A 448 -7.70 -12.76 -0.92
N ALA A 449 -7.38 -11.60 -0.34
CA ALA A 449 -7.57 -11.32 1.08
C ALA A 449 -9.02 -11.00 1.45
N HIS A 450 -9.86 -10.66 0.46
CA HIS A 450 -11.23 -10.19 0.64
C HIS A 450 -12.23 -10.88 -0.33
N PRO A 451 -12.35 -12.21 -0.30
CA PRO A 451 -13.13 -12.96 -1.28
C PRO A 451 -14.64 -12.69 -1.23
N SER A 452 -15.15 -12.16 -0.12
CA SER A 452 -16.57 -11.85 0.08
C SER A 452 -16.98 -10.47 -0.45
N ILE A 453 -16.05 -9.67 -0.96
CA ILE A 453 -16.29 -8.29 -1.37
C ILE A 453 -15.87 -8.13 -2.83
N ASP A 454 -16.81 -7.68 -3.66
CA ASP A 454 -16.54 -7.19 -5.01
C ASP A 454 -15.92 -5.79 -4.91
N ILE A 455 -14.60 -5.74 -4.69
CA ILE A 455 -13.83 -4.49 -4.64
C ILE A 455 -14.00 -3.67 -5.94
N PRO A 456 -14.01 -4.27 -7.16
CA PRO A 456 -14.26 -3.52 -8.39
C PRO A 456 -15.60 -2.78 -8.36
N ALA A 457 -16.67 -3.47 -8.00
CA ALA A 457 -17.99 -2.86 -7.89
C ALA A 457 -18.00 -1.72 -6.86
N LEU A 458 -17.33 -1.89 -5.72
CA LEU A 458 -17.25 -0.85 -4.69
C LEU A 458 -16.50 0.40 -5.17
N VAL A 459 -15.40 0.24 -5.91
CA VAL A 459 -14.68 1.37 -6.52
C VAL A 459 -15.57 2.08 -7.53
N ILE A 460 -16.30 1.33 -8.37
CA ILE A 460 -17.24 1.90 -9.34
C ILE A 460 -18.32 2.73 -8.65
N ASP A 461 -18.90 2.22 -7.57
CA ASP A 461 -19.93 2.93 -6.83
C ASP A 461 -19.39 4.26 -6.26
N ILE A 462 -18.16 4.26 -5.72
CA ILE A 462 -17.51 5.48 -5.25
C ILE A 462 -17.21 6.45 -6.40
N LEU A 463 -16.80 5.94 -7.56
CA LEU A 463 -16.57 6.78 -8.75
C LEU A 463 -17.88 7.39 -9.26
N LYS A 464 -18.99 6.63 -9.25
CA LYS A 464 -20.32 7.18 -9.58
C LYS A 464 -20.75 8.25 -8.58
N GLU A 465 -20.43 8.10 -7.30
CA GLU A 465 -20.68 9.17 -6.31
C GLU A 465 -19.82 10.42 -6.58
N LEU A 466 -18.54 10.23 -6.94
CA LEU A 466 -17.61 11.33 -7.23
C LEU A 466 -18.00 12.13 -8.47
N PHE A 467 -18.57 11.46 -9.47
CA PHE A 467 -18.74 12.01 -10.81
C PHE A 467 -20.20 12.11 -11.28
N GLY A 468 -21.16 11.43 -10.64
CA GLY A 468 -22.58 11.38 -11.01
C GLY A 468 -23.01 10.05 -11.65
N SER A 469 -24.30 9.68 -11.48
CA SER A 469 -24.86 8.36 -11.81
C SER A 469 -25.10 8.08 -13.31
N ASP A 470 -25.05 9.10 -14.16
CA ASP A 470 -25.42 9.00 -15.58
C ASP A 470 -24.18 8.93 -16.47
N ALA A 471 -23.57 7.75 -16.69
CA ALA A 471 -22.55 7.58 -17.74
C ALA A 471 -22.24 6.13 -18.17
N VAL A 472 -22.04 5.98 -19.50
CA VAL A 472 -21.47 4.85 -20.25
C VAL A 472 -20.07 4.42 -19.76
N CYS A 473 -19.36 5.28 -19.02
CA CYS A 473 -18.06 4.98 -18.39
C CYS A 473 -18.11 3.79 -17.41
N THR A 474 -19.27 3.48 -16.82
CA THR A 474 -19.41 2.37 -15.87
C THR A 474 -18.95 1.03 -16.46
N VAL A 475 -19.24 0.76 -17.74
CA VAL A 475 -18.86 -0.50 -18.41
C VAL A 475 -17.36 -0.56 -18.70
N CYS A 476 -16.76 0.55 -19.14
CA CYS A 476 -15.31 0.66 -19.38
C CYS A 476 -14.52 0.53 -18.07
N ILE A 477 -15.02 1.15 -16.99
CA ILE A 477 -14.43 1.09 -15.64
C ILE A 477 -14.55 -0.34 -15.08
N HIS A 478 -15.64 -1.05 -15.33
CA HIS A 478 -15.86 -2.41 -14.83
C HIS A 478 -14.90 -3.44 -15.44
N ARG A 479 -14.67 -3.40 -16.76
CA ARG A 479 -13.67 -4.27 -17.40
C ARG A 479 -12.23 -3.88 -17.01
N TRP A 480 -11.99 -2.57 -16.86
CA TRP A 480 -10.71 -2.02 -16.40
C TRP A 480 -10.35 -2.52 -14.99
N LEU A 481 -11.23 -2.34 -13.99
CA LEU A 481 -10.97 -2.77 -12.60
C LEU A 481 -10.83 -4.28 -12.47
N ALA A 482 -11.60 -5.06 -13.24
CA ALA A 482 -11.50 -6.52 -13.23
C ALA A 482 -10.12 -7.00 -13.74
N LYS A 483 -9.64 -6.47 -14.87
CA LYS A 483 -8.31 -6.78 -15.41
C LYS A 483 -7.19 -6.26 -14.49
N LEU A 484 -7.36 -5.06 -13.93
CA LEU A 484 -6.39 -4.41 -13.03
C LEU A 484 -6.17 -5.18 -11.74
N MET A 485 -7.24 -5.70 -11.14
CA MET A 485 -7.13 -6.49 -9.92
C MET A 485 -6.68 -7.94 -10.15
N GLN A 486 -6.85 -8.46 -11.37
CA GLN A 486 -6.16 -9.68 -11.79
C GLN A 486 -4.65 -9.43 -12.02
N ALA A 487 -4.26 -8.29 -12.58
CA ALA A 487 -2.87 -7.93 -12.84
C ALA A 487 -2.09 -7.52 -11.58
N ALA A 488 -2.72 -6.81 -10.63
CA ALA A 488 -2.13 -6.43 -9.34
C ALA A 488 -1.78 -7.63 -8.44
N LEU A 489 -2.28 -8.84 -8.78
CA LEU A 489 -1.92 -10.08 -8.09
C LEU A 489 -0.53 -10.61 -8.50
N VAL A 490 0.09 -10.04 -9.52
CA VAL A 490 1.37 -10.53 -10.02
C VAL A 490 2.36 -9.38 -10.17
N GLU A 491 3.15 -9.15 -9.11
CA GLU A 491 4.34 -8.28 -9.09
C GLU A 491 5.31 -8.52 -10.28
N ARG A 492 5.15 -9.62 -11.02
CA ARG A 492 6.00 -10.02 -12.15
C ARG A 492 5.44 -9.74 -13.55
N LEU A 493 4.16 -9.35 -13.71
CA LEU A 493 3.49 -9.32 -15.02
C LEU A 493 3.35 -7.92 -15.64
N ALA A 494 3.85 -6.86 -15.00
CA ALA A 494 3.71 -5.49 -15.54
C ALA A 494 4.29 -5.35 -16.97
N LEU A 495 5.38 -6.07 -17.29
CA LEU A 495 5.95 -6.09 -18.64
C LEU A 495 5.17 -6.98 -19.62
N ASP A 496 4.76 -8.17 -19.19
CA ASP A 496 4.03 -9.13 -20.03
C ASP A 496 2.61 -8.64 -20.37
N VAL A 497 1.95 -7.96 -19.43
CA VAL A 497 0.65 -7.29 -19.66
C VAL A 497 0.81 -6.11 -20.61
N LEU A 498 1.88 -5.32 -20.50
CA LEU A 498 2.16 -4.22 -21.43
C LEU A 498 2.39 -4.76 -22.86
N ALA A 499 3.12 -5.86 -23.00
CA ALA A 499 3.35 -6.53 -24.28
C ALA A 499 2.04 -7.11 -24.87
N ALA A 500 1.24 -7.82 -24.05
CA ALA A 500 -0.04 -8.37 -24.47
C ALA A 500 -1.08 -7.30 -24.86
N VAL A 501 -1.06 -6.15 -24.17
CA VAL A 501 -1.92 -4.99 -24.50
C VAL A 501 -1.45 -4.31 -25.78
N LEU A 502 -0.14 -4.22 -26.03
CA LEU A 502 0.42 -3.70 -27.29
C LEU A 502 0.12 -4.62 -28.48
N ASP A 503 0.00 -5.93 -28.25
CA ASP A 503 -0.46 -6.92 -29.23
C ASP A 503 -1.98 -6.82 -29.48
N GLU A 504 -2.81 -6.68 -28.43
CA GLU A 504 -4.26 -6.43 -28.57
C GLU A 504 -4.56 -5.10 -29.29
N LEU A 505 -3.69 -4.08 -29.18
CA LEU A 505 -3.81 -2.82 -29.91
C LEU A 505 -3.40 -2.92 -31.39
N HIS A 506 -2.69 -3.98 -31.80
CA HIS A 506 -2.36 -4.25 -33.21
C HIS A 506 -3.48 -4.97 -33.95
N GLU A 507 -4.31 -5.76 -33.26
CA GLU A 507 -5.49 -6.37 -33.86
C GLU A 507 -6.65 -5.37 -33.88
N SER A 508 -6.86 -4.73 -35.03
CA SER A 508 -7.99 -3.83 -35.25
C SER A 508 -9.32 -4.59 -35.09
N PRO A 509 -10.21 -4.26 -34.13
CA PRO A 509 -11.56 -4.80 -34.17
C PRO A 509 -12.29 -4.17 -35.36
N GLY A 510 -12.77 -5.02 -36.26
CA GLY A 510 -13.59 -4.62 -37.39
C GLY A 510 -14.76 -3.74 -36.97
N VAL A 511 -15.03 -2.74 -37.81
CA VAL A 511 -16.06 -1.71 -37.71
C VAL A 511 -17.43 -2.32 -37.37
N GLY A 512 -17.81 -2.25 -36.09
CA GLY A 512 -19.19 -2.37 -35.64
C GLY A 512 -19.72 -0.98 -35.30
N SER A 513 -20.81 -0.56 -35.95
CA SER A 513 -21.40 0.77 -35.75
C SER A 513 -21.91 0.96 -34.31
N PRO A 514 -21.62 2.11 -33.66
CA PRO A 514 -22.19 2.40 -32.35
C PRO A 514 -23.67 2.78 -32.53
N LYS A 515 -24.56 2.02 -31.88
CA LYS A 515 -25.96 2.43 -31.73
C LYS A 515 -25.99 3.69 -30.86
N SER A 516 -26.51 4.77 -31.44
CA SER A 516 -26.66 6.07 -30.80
C SER A 516 -27.65 5.98 -29.63
N SER A 517 -27.16 6.14 -28.40
CA SER A 517 -27.96 6.63 -27.27
C SER A 517 -27.23 7.83 -26.68
N GLN A 518 -27.84 9.01 -26.86
CA GLN A 518 -27.41 10.24 -26.21
C GLN A 518 -27.64 10.11 -24.71
N HIS A 519 -26.56 9.90 -23.95
CA HIS A 519 -26.52 10.16 -22.52
C HIS A 519 -25.21 10.87 -22.22
N VAL A 520 -25.29 11.86 -21.32
CA VAL A 520 -24.16 12.68 -20.87
C VAL A 520 -23.04 11.74 -20.42
N THR A 521 -21.86 11.94 -20.98
CA THR A 521 -20.69 11.09 -20.77
C THR A 521 -19.81 11.76 -19.73
N LEU A 522 -19.46 11.05 -18.67
CA LEU A 522 -18.28 11.42 -17.90
C LEU A 522 -17.08 11.40 -18.84
N SER A 523 -16.46 12.55 -19.06
CA SER A 523 -15.31 12.63 -19.97
C SER A 523 -14.17 11.79 -19.38
N ALA A 524 -13.51 11.00 -20.23
CA ALA A 524 -12.31 10.27 -19.82
C ALA A 524 -11.24 11.24 -19.26
N GLU A 525 -11.21 12.47 -19.77
CA GLU A 525 -10.40 13.59 -19.25
C GLU A 525 -10.65 13.87 -17.77
N ALA A 526 -11.92 13.97 -17.33
CA ALA A 526 -12.25 14.24 -15.93
C ALA A 526 -11.80 13.14 -14.97
N VAL A 527 -11.74 11.88 -15.44
CA VAL A 527 -11.20 10.77 -14.65
C VAL A 527 -9.68 10.88 -14.53
N VAL A 528 -9.00 11.30 -15.60
CA VAL A 528 -7.54 11.56 -15.59
C VAL A 528 -7.18 12.68 -14.63
N GLU A 529 -7.82 13.84 -14.80
CA GLU A 529 -7.57 14.99 -13.94
C GLU A 529 -8.00 14.74 -12.49
N GLY A 530 -9.14 14.06 -12.29
CA GLY A 530 -9.75 13.89 -10.99
C GLY A 530 -9.15 12.77 -10.14
N VAL A 531 -8.83 11.61 -10.74
CA VAL A 531 -8.43 10.39 -10.04
C VAL A 531 -6.99 10.02 -10.35
N TRP A 532 -6.62 9.92 -11.63
CA TRP A 532 -5.31 9.40 -12.01
C TRP A 532 -4.16 10.33 -11.59
N ASN A 533 -4.31 11.63 -11.83
CA ASN A 533 -3.35 12.63 -11.36
C ASN A 533 -3.27 12.65 -9.84
N TRP A 534 -4.38 12.45 -9.13
CA TRP A 534 -4.38 12.35 -7.67
C TRP A 534 -3.64 11.10 -7.19
N LEU A 535 -3.90 9.92 -7.79
CA LEU A 535 -3.22 8.67 -7.46
C LEU A 535 -1.71 8.76 -7.66
N HIS A 536 -1.27 9.50 -8.69
CA HIS A 536 0.15 9.79 -8.95
C HIS A 536 0.74 10.77 -7.95
N THR A 537 0.10 11.95 -7.80
CA THR A 537 0.62 13.07 -6.99
C THR A 537 0.71 12.70 -5.51
N GLU A 538 -0.29 11.98 -4.99
CA GLU A 538 -0.31 11.52 -3.60
C GLU A 538 0.42 10.19 -3.38
N GLU A 539 1.10 9.65 -4.41
CA GLU A 539 1.77 8.35 -4.37
C GLU A 539 0.87 7.22 -3.81
N ALA A 540 -0.44 7.31 -4.07
CA ALA A 540 -1.42 6.37 -3.55
C ALA A 540 -1.22 4.95 -4.09
N LEU A 541 -0.57 4.82 -5.26
CA LEU A 541 -0.10 3.56 -5.82
C LEU A 541 1.40 3.68 -6.11
N ASP A 542 2.14 2.57 -6.02
CA ASP A 542 3.52 2.54 -6.48
C ASP A 542 3.58 2.70 -8.01
N ALA A 543 4.67 3.29 -8.49
CA ALA A 543 4.84 3.62 -9.90
C ALA A 543 4.62 2.43 -10.86
N PRO A 544 5.14 1.21 -10.61
CA PRO A 544 4.90 0.06 -11.49
C PRO A 544 3.43 -0.34 -11.54
N THR A 545 2.77 -0.40 -10.38
CA THR A 545 1.33 -0.69 -10.30
C THR A 545 0.55 0.37 -11.06
N LEU A 546 0.81 1.66 -10.81
CA LEU A 546 0.14 2.77 -11.48
C LEU A 546 0.34 2.72 -13.01
N GLN A 547 1.55 2.45 -13.49
CA GLN A 547 1.81 2.31 -14.93
C GLN A 547 1.01 1.17 -15.56
N ALA A 548 0.98 -0.01 -14.94
CA ALA A 548 0.16 -1.13 -15.41
C ALA A 548 -1.34 -0.76 -15.40
N THR A 549 -1.80 -0.05 -14.37
CA THR A 549 -3.20 0.34 -14.24
C THR A 549 -3.65 1.33 -15.32
N LEU A 550 -2.78 2.26 -15.72
CA LEU A 550 -3.01 3.22 -16.80
C LEU A 550 -3.06 2.53 -18.16
N ALA A 551 -2.19 1.54 -18.40
CA ALA A 551 -2.20 0.76 -19.63
C ALA A 551 -3.51 -0.03 -19.79
N VAL A 552 -3.98 -0.68 -18.72
CA VAL A 552 -5.28 -1.39 -18.73
C VAL A 552 -6.44 -0.42 -18.95
N TYR A 553 -6.36 0.81 -18.41
CA TYR A 553 -7.39 1.84 -18.63
C TYR A 553 -7.43 2.28 -20.10
N ALA A 554 -6.27 2.59 -20.67
CA ALA A 554 -6.14 2.95 -22.09
C ALA A 554 -6.67 1.84 -23.02
N ALA A 555 -6.32 0.58 -22.74
CA ALA A 555 -6.82 -0.58 -23.48
C ALA A 555 -8.35 -0.72 -23.36
N SER A 556 -8.91 -0.46 -22.18
CA SER A 556 -10.36 -0.47 -21.98
C SER A 556 -11.05 0.63 -22.79
N LEU A 557 -10.51 1.85 -22.83
CA LEU A 557 -11.06 2.93 -23.66
C LEU A 557 -11.06 2.53 -25.15
N ALA A 558 -9.93 2.01 -25.64
CA ALA A 558 -9.80 1.56 -27.03
C ALA A 558 -10.79 0.44 -27.39
N ALA A 559 -10.95 -0.57 -26.52
CA ALA A 559 -11.86 -1.69 -26.72
C ALA A 559 -13.35 -1.28 -26.79
N HIS A 560 -13.70 -0.10 -26.26
CA HIS A 560 -15.06 0.46 -26.32
C HIS A 560 -15.18 1.59 -27.36
N GLY A 561 -14.16 1.80 -28.21
CA GLY A 561 -14.17 2.83 -29.25
C GLY A 561 -14.10 4.26 -28.71
N LEU A 562 -13.64 4.46 -27.47
CA LEU A 562 -13.46 5.77 -26.88
C LEU A 562 -12.05 6.30 -27.17
N ALA A 563 -11.96 7.59 -27.49
CA ALA A 563 -10.68 8.26 -27.68
C ALA A 563 -9.90 8.31 -26.36
N ILE A 564 -8.62 7.92 -26.41
CA ILE A 564 -7.74 7.95 -25.24
C ILE A 564 -7.25 9.40 -25.02
N PRO A 565 -7.47 10.00 -23.83
CA PRO A 565 -7.02 11.35 -23.49
C PRO A 565 -5.52 11.58 -23.70
N ALA A 566 -5.14 12.78 -24.13
CA ALA A 566 -3.75 13.20 -24.21
C ALA A 566 -3.05 13.24 -22.83
N SER A 567 -3.79 13.70 -21.82
CA SER A 567 -3.35 13.77 -20.42
C SER A 567 -2.99 12.39 -19.85
N LEU A 568 -3.72 11.33 -20.26
CA LEU A 568 -3.42 9.96 -19.83
C LEU A 568 -2.05 9.49 -20.35
N HIS A 569 -1.72 9.84 -21.60
CA HIS A 569 -0.42 9.52 -22.20
C HIS A 569 0.72 10.29 -21.53
N ALA A 570 0.50 11.58 -21.25
CA ALA A 570 1.47 12.42 -20.53
C ALA A 570 1.79 11.82 -19.15
N LEU A 571 0.76 11.44 -18.40
CA LEU A 571 0.90 10.82 -17.10
C LEU A 571 1.65 9.47 -17.17
N ALA A 572 1.28 8.61 -18.12
CA ALA A 572 1.94 7.31 -18.29
C ALA A 572 3.44 7.46 -18.62
N LEU A 573 3.79 8.50 -19.37
CA LEU A 573 5.17 8.85 -19.71
C LEU A 573 5.95 9.33 -18.49
N ASP A 574 5.36 10.24 -17.68
CA ASP A 574 6.00 10.74 -16.45
C ASP A 574 6.34 9.61 -15.50
N ILE A 575 5.43 8.66 -15.35
CA ILE A 575 5.64 7.49 -14.49
C ILE A 575 6.75 6.58 -15.05
N ALA A 576 6.77 6.34 -16.35
CA ALA A 576 7.82 5.54 -16.99
C ALA A 576 9.20 6.21 -16.84
N LEU A 577 9.26 7.54 -16.91
CA LEU A 577 10.47 8.32 -16.70
C LEU A 577 10.96 8.27 -15.27
N GLN A 578 10.06 8.42 -14.29
CA GLN A 578 10.38 8.27 -12.87
C GLN A 578 10.99 6.90 -12.55
N GLN A 579 10.62 5.85 -13.30
CA GLN A 579 11.18 4.50 -13.17
C GLN A 579 12.50 4.30 -13.93
N GLY A 580 12.98 5.28 -14.69
CA GLY A 580 14.19 5.13 -15.52
C GLY A 580 13.97 4.35 -16.83
N HIS A 581 12.72 4.07 -17.22
CA HIS A 581 12.38 3.34 -18.44
C HIS A 581 12.38 4.22 -19.70
N GLN A 582 13.43 5.01 -19.89
CA GLN A 582 13.53 6.02 -20.96
C GLN A 582 13.38 5.44 -22.37
N GLN A 583 13.96 4.26 -22.63
CA GLN A 583 13.90 3.62 -23.95
C GLN A 583 12.50 3.09 -24.28
N GLN A 584 11.78 2.56 -23.27
CA GLN A 584 10.42 2.07 -23.44
C GLN A 584 9.44 3.22 -23.65
N ALA A 585 9.61 4.32 -22.90
CA ALA A 585 8.83 5.55 -23.07
C ALA A 585 8.99 6.13 -24.50
N ALA A 586 10.22 6.16 -25.02
CA ALA A 586 10.49 6.61 -26.39
C ALA A 586 9.88 5.69 -27.46
N ALA A 587 9.91 4.37 -27.26
CA ALA A 587 9.30 3.40 -28.16
C ALA A 587 7.77 3.53 -28.20
N ALA A 588 7.12 3.71 -27.04
CA ALA A 588 5.68 3.89 -26.92
C ALA A 588 5.20 5.20 -27.59
N LEU A 589 5.98 6.29 -27.47
CA LEU A 589 5.69 7.55 -28.17
C LEU A 589 5.81 7.41 -29.71
N ALA A 590 6.73 6.58 -30.20
CA ALA A 590 6.94 6.36 -31.63
C ALA A 590 5.80 5.59 -32.30
N SER A 591 5.17 4.66 -31.56
CA SER A 591 4.13 3.76 -32.07
C SER A 591 2.71 4.34 -31.99
N HIS A 592 2.45 5.38 -31.18
CA HIS A 592 1.08 5.82 -30.91
C HIS A 592 0.60 7.02 -31.78
N PRO A 593 -0.53 6.90 -32.52
CA PRO A 593 -1.12 8.03 -33.26
C PRO A 593 -1.67 9.17 -32.39
N ALA A 594 -2.06 8.91 -31.13
CA ALA A 594 -2.57 9.92 -30.20
C ALA A 594 -1.48 10.85 -29.63
N ALA A 595 -0.19 10.57 -29.90
CA ALA A 595 0.94 11.40 -29.48
C ALA A 595 1.03 12.75 -30.23
N ALA A 596 0.07 13.04 -31.11
CA ALA A 596 -0.03 14.26 -31.90
C ALA A 596 -0.75 15.43 -31.18
N SER A 597 -1.12 15.28 -29.90
CA SER A 597 -1.80 16.37 -29.20
C SER A 597 -0.82 17.51 -28.85
N PRO A 598 -1.18 18.79 -29.07
CA PRO A 598 -0.33 19.92 -28.70
C PRO A 598 0.06 19.92 -27.21
N ALA A 599 -0.86 19.46 -26.34
CA ALA A 599 -0.64 19.33 -24.90
C ALA A 599 0.44 18.30 -24.55
N LEU A 600 0.46 17.13 -25.21
CA LEU A 600 1.51 16.12 -24.97
C LEU A 600 2.86 16.61 -25.47
N VAL A 601 2.90 17.29 -26.62
CA VAL A 601 4.13 17.89 -27.16
C VAL A 601 4.68 18.95 -26.20
N GLN A 602 3.83 19.84 -25.69
CA GLN A 602 4.24 20.83 -24.69
C GLN A 602 4.79 20.17 -23.42
N HIS A 603 4.19 19.07 -22.97
CA HIS A 603 4.65 18.30 -21.81
C HIS A 603 6.01 17.63 -22.04
N LEU A 604 6.24 17.09 -23.24
CA LEU A 604 7.53 16.50 -23.65
C LEU A 604 8.65 17.52 -23.78
N CYS A 605 8.33 18.78 -24.07
CA CYS A 605 9.28 19.89 -24.09
C CYS A 605 9.49 20.52 -22.69
N SER A 606 8.76 20.07 -21.68
CA SER A 606 8.93 20.56 -20.31
C SER A 606 10.24 20.04 -19.70
N PRO A 607 10.84 20.77 -18.74
CA PRO A 607 12.04 20.30 -18.05
C PRO A 607 11.85 18.96 -17.30
N ALA A 608 10.62 18.55 -16.99
CA ALA A 608 10.32 17.26 -16.39
C ALA A 608 10.61 16.08 -17.35
N ALA A 609 10.47 16.31 -18.67
CA ALA A 609 10.73 15.33 -19.72
C ALA A 609 12.17 15.40 -20.29
N ALA A 610 13.01 16.32 -19.79
CA ALA A 610 14.38 16.56 -20.28
C ALA A 610 15.31 15.32 -20.20
N GLY A 611 14.95 14.32 -19.38
CA GLY A 611 15.68 13.05 -19.30
C GLY A 611 15.37 12.06 -20.42
N LEU A 612 14.30 12.26 -21.20
CA LEU A 612 14.09 11.48 -22.41
C LEU A 612 15.13 11.93 -23.43
N ASN A 613 16.14 11.10 -23.68
CA ASN A 613 17.01 11.25 -24.86
C ASN A 613 16.20 10.93 -26.13
N LEU A 614 15.09 11.65 -26.38
CA LEU A 614 14.31 11.52 -27.59
C LEU A 614 15.23 11.89 -28.73
N SER A 615 15.35 11.00 -29.73
CA SER A 615 16.03 11.38 -30.95
C SER A 615 15.35 12.64 -31.49
N ALA A 616 16.12 13.62 -31.96
CA ALA A 616 15.56 14.82 -32.58
C ALA A 616 14.62 14.51 -33.76
N ALA A 617 14.78 13.35 -34.39
CA ALA A 617 13.86 12.83 -35.39
C ALA A 617 12.47 12.51 -34.81
N LEU A 618 12.40 11.96 -33.60
CA LEU A 618 11.15 11.68 -32.90
C LEU A 618 10.51 12.98 -32.37
N SER A 619 11.30 13.89 -31.78
CA SER A 619 10.81 15.22 -31.37
C SER A 619 10.21 16.00 -32.55
N CYS A 620 10.93 16.08 -33.66
CA CYS A 620 10.46 16.72 -34.88
C CYS A 620 9.16 16.09 -35.41
N ARG A 621 9.04 14.75 -35.40
CA ARG A 621 7.82 14.07 -35.84
C ARG A 621 6.61 14.40 -34.97
N LEU A 622 6.80 14.53 -33.65
CA LEU A 622 5.72 14.87 -32.72
C LEU A 622 5.25 16.31 -32.91
N HIS A 623 6.17 17.26 -32.97
CA HIS A 623 5.85 18.67 -33.27
C HIS A 623 5.15 18.85 -34.64
N CYS A 624 5.64 18.18 -35.69
CA CYS A 624 4.99 18.21 -37.01
C CYS A 624 3.56 17.64 -36.98
N ARG A 625 3.33 16.57 -36.20
CA ARG A 625 1.99 15.97 -36.05
C ARG A 625 1.05 16.87 -35.25
N ALA A 626 1.57 17.65 -34.29
CA ALA A 626 0.81 18.61 -33.50
C ALA A 626 0.58 19.96 -34.22
N GLY A 627 1.16 20.15 -35.41
CA GLY A 627 1.08 21.41 -36.17
C GLY A 627 2.00 22.52 -35.63
N ASP A 628 2.87 22.23 -34.68
CA ASP A 628 3.88 23.15 -34.17
C ASP A 628 5.18 23.03 -34.98
N TYR A 629 5.21 23.63 -36.17
CA TYR A 629 6.36 23.55 -37.06
C TYR A 629 7.57 24.36 -36.54
N SER A 630 7.35 25.33 -35.65
CA SER A 630 8.42 26.12 -35.02
C SER A 630 9.23 25.27 -34.04
N GLY A 631 8.56 24.57 -33.12
CA GLY A 631 9.20 23.61 -32.21
C GLY A 631 9.88 22.44 -32.92
N ALA A 632 9.32 22.00 -34.06
CA ALA A 632 9.95 20.99 -34.92
C ALA A 632 11.29 21.47 -35.51
N CYS A 633 11.36 22.73 -35.96
CA CYS A 633 12.60 23.33 -36.45
C CYS A 633 13.63 23.46 -35.33
N ALA A 634 13.23 23.98 -34.16
CA ALA A 634 14.10 24.09 -32.99
C ALA A 634 14.69 22.72 -32.58
N SER A 635 13.88 21.66 -32.62
CA SER A 635 14.31 20.28 -32.34
C SER A 635 15.36 19.77 -33.35
N LEU A 636 15.19 20.09 -34.63
CA LEU A 636 16.14 19.71 -35.68
C LEU A 636 17.45 20.48 -35.56
N LEU A 637 17.39 21.78 -35.25
CA LEU A 637 18.56 22.64 -35.03
C LEU A 637 19.39 22.19 -33.84
N ALA A 638 18.76 21.85 -32.71
CA ALA A 638 19.44 21.32 -31.53
C ALA A 638 20.20 20.01 -31.81
N SER A 639 19.87 19.31 -32.90
CA SER A 639 20.56 18.09 -33.36
C SER A 639 21.52 18.29 -34.52
N GLY A 640 21.79 19.53 -34.91
CA GLY A 640 22.67 19.88 -36.04
C GLY A 640 22.07 19.59 -37.42
N LYS A 641 20.77 19.30 -37.53
CA LYS A 641 20.10 18.97 -38.81
C LYS A 641 19.54 20.21 -39.51
N VAL A 642 20.40 21.18 -39.76
CA VAL A 642 20.04 22.53 -40.25
C VAL A 642 19.29 22.48 -41.59
N VAL A 643 19.71 21.64 -42.54
CA VAL A 643 19.05 21.51 -43.86
C VAL A 643 17.63 20.97 -43.75
N GLN A 644 17.38 20.08 -42.80
CA GLN A 644 16.04 19.52 -42.58
C GLN A 644 15.11 20.56 -41.94
N ALA A 645 15.63 21.37 -41.03
CA ALA A 645 14.89 22.49 -40.43
C ALA A 645 14.50 23.53 -41.49
N ALA A 646 15.44 23.93 -42.35
CA ALA A 646 15.18 24.89 -43.44
C ALA A 646 14.08 24.42 -44.40
N ARG A 647 14.12 23.14 -44.81
CA ARG A 647 13.08 22.56 -45.68
C ARG A 647 11.71 22.51 -45.00
N LEU A 648 11.67 22.27 -43.69
CA LEU A 648 10.43 22.22 -42.93
C LEU A 648 9.81 23.62 -42.81
N ALA A 649 10.63 24.62 -42.46
CA ALA A 649 10.22 26.02 -42.37
C ALA A 649 9.66 26.55 -43.69
N GLN A 650 10.31 26.20 -44.81
CA GLN A 650 9.87 26.58 -46.15
C GLN A 650 8.51 25.96 -46.51
N ARG A 651 8.34 24.66 -46.26
CA ARG A 651 7.09 23.93 -46.60
C ARG A 651 5.87 24.46 -45.87
N HIS A 652 6.05 24.99 -44.67
CA HIS A 652 4.96 25.43 -43.80
C HIS A 652 4.87 26.96 -43.60
N GLY A 653 5.73 27.74 -44.27
CA GLY A 653 5.65 29.21 -44.26
C GLY A 653 5.82 29.83 -42.88
N LEU A 654 6.87 29.42 -42.15
CA LEU A 654 7.14 29.91 -40.78
C LEU A 654 7.58 31.40 -40.72
N THR A 655 7.46 32.01 -39.53
CA THR A 655 7.74 33.42 -39.25
C THR A 655 9.22 33.79 -39.32
N GLU A 656 9.52 35.09 -39.49
CA GLU A 656 10.89 35.63 -39.62
C GLU A 656 11.84 35.21 -38.48
N THR A 657 11.35 35.13 -37.25
CA THR A 657 12.17 34.75 -36.07
C THR A 657 12.73 33.32 -36.14
N ALA A 658 11.96 32.37 -36.69
CA ALA A 658 12.41 30.97 -36.80
C ALA A 658 13.45 30.78 -37.91
N ILE A 659 13.48 31.70 -38.88
CA ILE A 659 14.45 31.71 -39.97
C ILE A 659 15.81 32.19 -39.47
N ASP A 660 15.84 33.24 -38.65
CA ASP A 660 17.07 33.78 -38.07
C ASP A 660 17.82 32.73 -37.24
N ASP A 661 17.09 31.92 -36.46
CA ASP A 661 17.64 30.80 -35.68
C ASP A 661 18.29 29.72 -36.58
N ILE A 662 17.64 29.38 -37.70
CA ILE A 662 18.16 28.39 -38.67
C ILE A 662 19.44 28.91 -39.33
N VAL A 663 19.50 30.19 -39.66
CA VAL A 663 20.66 30.83 -40.28
C VAL A 663 21.83 30.91 -39.29
N SER A 664 21.59 31.31 -38.04
CA SER A 664 22.62 31.34 -37.00
C SER A 664 23.21 29.94 -36.79
N ALA A 665 22.36 28.92 -36.68
CA ALA A 665 22.81 27.54 -36.55
C ALA A 665 23.58 27.03 -37.78
N ALA A 666 23.22 27.47 -39.00
CA ALA A 666 23.98 27.16 -40.22
C ALA A 666 25.39 27.76 -40.17
N ALA A 667 25.51 29.04 -39.77
CA ALA A 667 26.77 29.76 -39.66
C ALA A 667 27.70 29.12 -38.61
N GLU A 668 27.13 28.72 -37.47
CA GLU A 668 27.86 28.07 -36.37
C GLU A 668 28.31 26.65 -36.71
N SER A 669 27.56 25.92 -37.54
CA SER A 669 27.89 24.54 -37.90
C SER A 669 29.13 24.39 -38.80
N GLY A 670 29.50 25.44 -39.54
CA GLY A 670 30.61 25.41 -40.49
C GLY A 670 30.41 24.46 -41.69
N ASP A 671 29.22 23.84 -41.85
CA ASP A 671 28.94 22.93 -42.95
C ASP A 671 28.57 23.70 -44.22
N VAL A 672 29.57 23.85 -45.11
CA VAL A 672 29.44 24.50 -46.42
C VAL A 672 28.28 23.94 -47.23
N HIS A 673 28.03 22.62 -47.19
CA HIS A 673 26.94 22.01 -47.93
C HIS A 673 25.57 22.37 -47.36
N ALA A 674 25.47 22.52 -46.04
CA ALA A 674 24.24 22.97 -45.40
C ALA A 674 23.89 24.41 -45.81
N VAL A 675 24.86 25.33 -45.72
CA VAL A 675 24.72 26.74 -46.13
C VAL A 675 24.34 26.85 -47.61
N LEU A 676 25.02 26.12 -48.49
CA LEU A 676 24.71 26.07 -49.92
C LEU A 676 23.29 25.58 -50.22
N SER A 677 22.83 24.57 -49.48
CA SER A 677 21.48 24.02 -49.68
C SER A 677 20.37 24.99 -49.23
N ILE A 678 20.65 25.84 -48.24
CA ILE A 678 19.74 26.88 -47.74
C ILE A 678 19.71 28.06 -48.73
N LEU A 679 20.87 28.47 -49.25
CA LEU A 679 20.99 29.49 -50.31
C LEU A 679 20.20 29.10 -51.57
N GLN A 680 20.35 27.85 -52.03
CA GLN A 680 19.62 27.32 -53.19
C GLN A 680 18.10 27.29 -52.96
N GLN A 681 17.65 26.95 -51.76
CA GLN A 681 16.23 26.87 -51.41
C GLN A 681 15.57 28.26 -51.31
N GLY A 682 16.25 29.23 -50.69
CA GLY A 682 15.77 30.63 -50.62
C GLY A 682 15.59 31.27 -51.99
N HIS A 683 16.48 30.96 -52.95
CA HIS A 683 16.41 31.46 -54.31
C HIS A 683 15.18 30.94 -55.08
N SER A 684 14.73 29.71 -54.79
CA SER A 684 13.59 29.07 -55.47
C SER A 684 12.20 29.54 -55.00
N ALA A 685 12.12 30.21 -53.83
CA ALA A 685 10.87 30.49 -53.14
C ALA A 685 10.40 31.95 -53.21
N GLY A 686 11.19 32.85 -53.81
CA GLY A 686 10.85 34.28 -53.91
C GLY A 686 10.64 34.98 -52.55
N GLN A 687 11.25 34.48 -51.47
CA GLN A 687 11.10 35.07 -50.14
C GLN A 687 12.04 36.26 -49.90
N THR A 688 11.57 37.17 -49.04
CA THR A 688 12.05 38.53 -48.79
C THR A 688 13.57 38.65 -48.64
N GLY A 689 14.16 39.70 -49.23
CA GLY A 689 15.61 39.95 -49.24
C GLY A 689 16.32 40.09 -47.88
N ARG A 690 15.61 40.00 -46.75
CA ARG A 690 16.22 39.77 -45.42
C ARG A 690 16.69 38.32 -45.23
N TYR A 691 15.94 37.33 -45.74
CA TYR A 691 16.35 35.92 -45.76
C TYR A 691 17.67 35.74 -46.51
N VAL A 692 17.76 36.36 -47.69
CA VAL A 692 18.96 36.34 -48.54
C VAL A 692 20.15 36.97 -47.82
N ARG A 693 19.94 38.05 -47.07
CA ARG A 693 20.99 38.74 -46.31
C ARG A 693 21.50 37.92 -45.13
N ALA A 694 20.59 37.36 -44.33
CA ALA A 694 20.96 36.52 -43.20
C ALA A 694 21.79 35.31 -43.67
N VAL A 695 21.35 34.65 -44.75
CA VAL A 695 22.09 33.53 -45.34
C VAL A 695 23.42 33.99 -45.97
N ALA A 696 23.51 35.20 -46.52
CA ALA A 696 24.76 35.76 -47.01
C ALA A 696 25.76 36.08 -45.87
N GLU A 697 25.28 36.55 -44.72
CA GLU A 697 26.09 36.77 -43.51
C GLU A 697 26.60 35.45 -42.93
N ALA A 698 25.77 34.40 -42.91
CA ALA A 698 26.18 33.04 -42.53
C ALA A 698 27.20 32.43 -43.50
N ALA A 699 27.08 32.71 -44.81
CA ALA A 699 28.03 32.22 -45.81
C ALA A 699 29.38 32.94 -45.77
N SER A 700 29.44 34.18 -45.26
CA SER A 700 30.70 34.89 -45.02
C SER A 700 31.60 34.20 -44.00
N SER A 701 31.04 33.50 -43.01
CA SER A 701 31.85 32.78 -42.00
C SER A 701 32.56 31.54 -42.57
N VAL A 702 32.12 31.04 -43.73
CA VAL A 702 32.64 29.84 -44.40
C VAL A 702 33.12 30.13 -45.84
N GLU A 703 33.33 31.41 -46.17
CA GLU A 703 33.55 31.90 -47.54
C GLU A 703 34.74 31.25 -48.24
N GLU A 704 35.83 31.01 -47.51
CA GLU A 704 37.06 30.40 -48.05
C GLU A 704 36.87 28.95 -48.48
N GLN A 705 35.84 28.26 -48.00
CA GLN A 705 35.56 26.85 -48.31
C GLN A 705 34.51 26.67 -49.41
N LEU A 706 33.82 27.76 -49.82
CA LEU A 706 32.83 27.73 -50.88
C LEU A 706 33.49 27.52 -52.27
N PRO A 707 32.85 26.78 -53.21
CA PRO A 707 33.33 26.70 -54.59
C PRO A 707 33.36 28.10 -55.26
N HIS A 708 34.30 28.31 -56.20
CA HIS A 708 34.53 29.64 -56.79
C HIS A 708 33.29 30.26 -57.44
N SER A 709 32.45 29.46 -58.09
CA SER A 709 31.17 29.89 -58.67
C SER A 709 30.20 30.46 -57.64
N TRP A 710 30.22 29.93 -56.42
CA TRP A 710 29.34 30.34 -55.33
C TRP A 710 29.86 31.57 -54.60
N ARG A 711 31.19 31.74 -54.48
CA ARG A 711 31.78 32.99 -53.96
C ARG A 711 31.42 34.19 -54.84
N GLN A 712 31.40 33.99 -56.15
CA GLN A 712 30.96 35.03 -57.09
C GLN A 712 29.47 35.37 -56.91
N GLN A 713 28.62 34.37 -56.69
CA GLN A 713 27.19 34.59 -56.40
C GLN A 713 26.97 35.24 -55.03
N LEU A 714 27.74 34.88 -54.01
CA LEU A 714 27.69 35.48 -52.68
C LEU A 714 28.07 36.96 -52.73
N ALA A 715 29.16 37.30 -53.43
CA ALA A 715 29.58 38.68 -53.65
C ALA A 715 28.52 39.50 -54.42
N GLN A 716 27.80 38.88 -55.36
CA GLN A 716 26.67 39.52 -56.05
C GLN A 716 25.48 39.77 -55.12
N LEU A 717 25.17 38.83 -54.22
CA LEU A 717 24.09 38.98 -53.24
C LEU A 717 24.41 40.04 -52.17
N GLN A 718 25.66 40.11 -51.71
CA GLN A 718 26.13 41.13 -50.76
C GLN A 718 26.17 42.55 -51.37
N ALA A 719 26.31 42.65 -52.70
CA ALA A 719 26.32 43.92 -53.42
C ALA A 719 24.91 44.52 -53.67
N LEU A 720 23.83 43.80 -53.32
CA LEU A 720 22.46 44.31 -53.48
C LEU A 720 22.11 45.36 -52.40
N PRO A 721 21.58 46.54 -52.77
CA PRO A 721 21.24 47.59 -51.81
C PRO A 721 20.02 47.24 -50.95
N VAL A 722 20.05 47.64 -49.67
CA VAL A 722 19.06 47.36 -48.61
C VAL A 722 17.62 47.78 -48.97
N SER A 723 17.43 48.62 -49.98
CA SER A 723 16.14 49.21 -50.36
C SER A 723 15.35 48.42 -51.41
N THR A 724 15.87 47.33 -51.97
CA THR A 724 15.12 46.47 -52.92
C THR A 724 14.66 45.18 -52.25
N VAL A 725 13.87 45.32 -51.20
CA VAL A 725 13.18 44.21 -50.52
C VAL A 725 11.68 44.52 -50.46
N SER A 726 10.97 44.13 -51.52
CA SER A 726 9.55 43.79 -51.48
C SER A 726 9.38 42.40 -52.04
#